data_AF-A0A0M1JY20-F1
#
_entry.id   AF-A0A0M1JY20-F1
#
_cell.length_a   1.000
_cell.length_b   1.000
_cell.length_c   1.000
_cell.angle_alpha   90.00
_cell.angle_beta   90.00
_cell.angle_gamma   90.00
#
_symmetry.space_group_name_H-M   'P 1'
#
loop_
_entity.id
_entity.type
_entity.pdbx_description
1 polymer ?
#
loop_
_entity_poly.entity_id
_entity_poly.type
_entity_poly.pdbx_seq_one_letter_code
_entity_poly.pdbx_strand_id
1 'polypeptide(L)'
;MASIRKLLPTLVVIQIFLAMGVTCWLSFIAARKEVEDLIRKIIVQESNLAKSQVIKYLGTPQFFQKMNQIAIANGNLDVENFPNLERNFWRQVQLGQTPGFAGAGFEPDGAGAMKEQGISYIFYGNAQGDFVGVERQKDGKSLMRIRTQETAPLRVFYELDAQGKRSPEIRRQEYDPRTRPWYKAALREAKGSRGLIWSPIYASARDQSLGINSVLPIYDNSGALRGVMAAEITLAQISEFLSGLKTSQMAKAFIIDGSGKMVGTSVNQPLSTEDGQQILATKSGDPMIQATAKKLLSDYKILQIPPKPEPFSLEIDGDRLFVHVSTLQELDLDWLIVLMIPEADFMDDIYANTQMTLILGFAALGGAVAVSLITSRWIVKPISLLDKAAQEIQAEEFHPETLVPVLKRDDELGQLARVFQEMAVKIYNREKGMKKQMEQLRLEQEEAKAATQLATINQKSYVQDLLRQAQKLRSKTEEYQALNLADLLRKVKYFHNFSESDIQEMINIGYKKLIKEGDYVCREDEPGDAFYIILTGTVEIYVEKINKFLTTLSDGTFFGELSLLLGIPRTATVRTTTDTLLFVVDRDGLQTLLQNYQELADQIALELHKHKAELDERQEMFKNLGLIEENDNSFNENPLSWIRKRITTLFGV
;
A
#
# COMPACT_ATOMS: atom_id res chain seq x y z
N MET A 1 -1.45 11.72 30.39
CA MET A 1 -2.24 11.49 29.16
C MET A 1 -1.48 12.05 27.97
N ALA A 2 -1.32 11.31 26.89
CA ALA A 2 -0.68 11.85 25.69
C ALA A 2 -1.51 13.03 25.17
N SER A 3 -0.89 14.19 24.98
CA SER A 3 -1.57 15.39 24.44
C SER A 3 -2.25 15.03 23.12
N ILE A 4 -3.53 15.42 22.97
CA ILE A 4 -4.31 15.30 21.72
C ILE A 4 -3.50 15.76 20.49
N ARG A 5 -2.60 16.73 20.69
CA ARG A 5 -1.65 17.27 19.71
C ARG A 5 -0.74 16.22 19.07
N LYS A 6 -0.38 15.15 19.80
CA LYS A 6 0.48 14.05 19.30
C LYS A 6 -0.35 12.84 18.87
N LEU A 7 -1.47 12.59 19.53
CA LEU A 7 -2.26 11.36 19.33
C LEU A 7 -2.93 11.32 17.95
N LEU A 8 -3.53 12.44 17.54
CA LEU A 8 -4.28 12.54 16.29
C LEU A 8 -3.40 12.40 15.03
N PRO A 9 -2.23 13.07 14.93
CA PRO A 9 -1.29 12.84 13.84
C PRO A 9 -0.74 11.41 13.82
N THR A 10 -0.38 10.85 14.98
CA THR A 10 0.18 9.49 15.05
C THR A 10 -0.82 8.44 14.56
N LEU A 11 -2.11 8.57 14.89
CA LEU A 11 -3.14 7.65 14.44
C LEU A 11 -3.29 7.65 12.91
N VAL A 12 -3.34 8.84 12.30
CA VAL A 12 -3.46 8.99 10.83
C VAL A 12 -2.23 8.42 10.12
N VAL A 13 -1.02 8.72 10.63
CA VAL A 13 0.23 8.22 10.05
C VAL A 13 0.31 6.70 10.09
N ILE A 14 -0.11 6.07 11.20
CA ILE A 14 -0.12 4.60 11.33
C ILE A 14 -1.07 3.97 10.30
N GLN A 15 -2.28 4.52 10.12
CA GLN A 15 -3.25 4.00 9.16
C GLN A 15 -2.75 4.09 7.71
N ILE A 16 -2.16 5.23 7.34
CA ILE A 16 -1.59 5.43 6.00
C ILE A 16 -0.40 4.49 5.78
N PHE A 17 0.48 4.35 6.78
CA PHE A 17 1.63 3.46 6.68
C PHE A 17 1.21 1.99 6.50
N LEU A 18 0.22 1.53 7.27
CA LEU A 18 -0.34 0.18 7.13
C LEU A 18 -0.98 -0.03 5.74
N ALA A 19 -1.82 0.90 5.29
CA ALA A 19 -2.45 0.81 3.98
C ALA A 19 -1.40 0.75 2.85
N MET A 20 -0.39 1.61 2.92
CA MET A 20 0.70 1.67 1.94
C MET A 20 1.58 0.41 1.97
N GLY A 21 1.86 -0.13 3.15
CA GLY A 21 2.61 -1.39 3.29
C GLY A 21 1.87 -2.56 2.64
N VAL A 22 0.56 -2.66 2.89
CA VAL A 22 -0.28 -3.72 2.30
C VAL A 22 -0.40 -3.57 0.78
N THR A 23 -0.64 -2.36 0.26
CA THR A 23 -0.73 -2.14 -1.19
C THR A 23 0.59 -2.41 -1.90
N CYS A 24 1.71 -1.97 -1.32
CA CYS A 24 3.04 -2.25 -1.88
C CYS A 24 3.35 -3.75 -1.89
N TRP A 25 3.01 -4.46 -0.81
CA TRP A 25 3.20 -5.92 -0.72
C TRP A 25 2.34 -6.69 -1.72
N LEU A 26 1.06 -6.34 -1.86
CA LEU A 26 0.16 -6.95 -2.84
C LEU A 26 0.60 -6.66 -4.28
N SER A 27 1.01 -5.41 -4.56
CA SER A 27 1.54 -5.02 -5.88
C SER A 27 2.79 -5.82 -6.24
N PHE A 28 3.72 -6.00 -5.30
CA PHE A 28 4.93 -6.79 -5.51
C PHE A 28 4.63 -8.27 -5.80
N ILE A 29 3.70 -8.88 -5.07
CA ILE A 29 3.29 -10.27 -5.31
C ILE A 29 2.61 -10.41 -6.67
N ALA A 30 1.71 -9.48 -7.03
CA ALA A 30 1.02 -9.50 -8.31
C ALA A 30 2.00 -9.34 -9.47
N ALA A 31 2.91 -8.37 -9.38
CA ALA A 31 3.95 -8.14 -10.38
C ALA A 31 4.83 -9.38 -10.56
N ARG A 32 5.31 -9.99 -9.47
CA ARG A 32 6.14 -11.21 -9.56
C ARG A 32 5.42 -12.36 -10.26
N LYS A 33 4.12 -12.54 -10.01
CA LYS A 33 3.33 -13.58 -10.67
C LYS A 33 3.15 -13.31 -12.16
N GLU A 34 2.84 -12.07 -12.54
CA GLU A 34 2.72 -11.68 -13.96
C GLU A 34 4.05 -11.87 -14.70
N VAL A 35 5.17 -11.57 -14.05
CA VAL A 35 6.51 -11.82 -14.57
C VAL A 35 6.77 -13.29 -14.78
N GLU A 36 6.44 -14.13 -13.80
CA GLU A 36 6.63 -15.58 -13.94
C GLU A 36 5.82 -16.13 -15.12
N ASP A 37 4.55 -15.70 -15.27
CA ASP A 37 3.71 -16.11 -16.41
C ASP A 37 4.27 -15.59 -17.74
N LEU A 38 4.78 -14.35 -17.77
CA LEU A 38 5.41 -13.75 -18.95
C LEU A 38 6.69 -14.49 -19.34
N ILE A 39 7.59 -14.77 -18.39
CA ILE A 39 8.85 -15.50 -18.64
C ILE A 39 8.53 -16.90 -19.17
N ARG A 40 7.57 -17.62 -18.57
CA ARG A 40 7.14 -18.96 -19.04
C ARG A 40 6.64 -18.93 -20.48
N LYS A 41 5.93 -17.87 -20.89
CA LYS A 41 5.47 -17.71 -22.26
C LYS A 41 6.62 -17.37 -23.21
N ILE A 42 7.48 -16.42 -22.84
CA ILE A 42 8.62 -15.97 -23.64
C ILE A 42 9.61 -17.11 -23.85
N ILE A 43 9.98 -17.85 -22.80
CA ILE A 43 10.98 -18.92 -22.90
C ILE A 43 10.54 -20.04 -23.86
N VAL A 44 9.24 -20.36 -23.92
CA VAL A 44 8.70 -21.33 -24.89
C VAL A 44 8.76 -20.77 -26.31
N GLN A 45 8.38 -19.51 -26.51
CA GLN A 45 8.44 -18.88 -27.84
C GLN A 45 9.87 -18.77 -28.36
N GLU A 46 10.78 -18.26 -27.53
CA GLU A 46 12.21 -18.14 -27.82
C GLU A 46 12.86 -19.50 -28.06
N SER A 47 12.51 -20.52 -27.27
CA SER A 47 13.04 -21.87 -27.45
C SER A 47 12.57 -22.51 -28.76
N ASN A 48 11.33 -22.28 -29.17
CA ASN A 48 10.83 -22.77 -30.47
C ASN A 48 11.51 -22.04 -31.63
N LEU A 49 11.74 -20.73 -31.50
CA LEU A 49 12.50 -19.95 -32.46
C LEU A 49 13.94 -20.49 -32.56
N ALA A 50 14.64 -20.60 -31.43
CA ALA A 50 16.00 -21.14 -31.35
C ALA A 50 16.08 -22.55 -31.97
N LYS A 51 15.14 -23.45 -31.65
CA LYS A 51 15.05 -24.78 -32.29
C LYS A 51 14.95 -24.69 -33.80
N SER A 52 14.05 -23.86 -34.32
CA SER A 52 13.87 -23.68 -35.77
C SER A 52 15.16 -23.18 -36.44
N GLN A 53 15.85 -22.23 -35.80
CA GLN A 53 17.11 -21.68 -36.31
C GLN A 53 18.24 -22.72 -36.26
N VAL A 54 18.37 -23.47 -35.18
CA VAL A 54 19.35 -24.56 -35.05
C VAL A 54 19.09 -25.66 -36.09
N ILE A 55 17.84 -26.06 -36.32
CA ILE A 55 17.50 -27.05 -37.34
C ILE A 55 17.93 -26.58 -38.73
N LYS A 56 17.66 -25.32 -39.08
CA LYS A 56 18.10 -24.74 -40.37
C LYS A 56 19.63 -24.73 -40.51
N TYR A 57 20.32 -24.33 -39.46
CA TYR A 57 21.78 -24.26 -39.44
C TYR A 57 22.41 -25.66 -39.61
N LEU A 58 22.06 -26.61 -38.74
CA LEU A 58 22.58 -27.99 -38.77
C LEU A 58 22.08 -28.78 -39.99
N GLY A 59 20.92 -28.44 -40.54
CA GLY A 59 20.39 -29.06 -41.77
C GLY A 59 21.09 -28.60 -43.05
N THR A 60 21.85 -27.50 -43.01
CA THR A 60 22.50 -26.94 -44.20
C THR A 60 23.49 -27.91 -44.86
N PRO A 61 24.39 -28.60 -44.13
CA PRO A 61 25.22 -29.66 -44.72
C PRO A 61 24.42 -30.79 -45.38
N GLN A 62 23.34 -31.25 -44.75
CA GLN A 62 22.49 -32.29 -45.32
C GLN A 62 21.82 -31.85 -46.62
N PHE A 63 21.43 -30.57 -46.73
CA PHE A 63 20.90 -30.01 -47.97
C PHE A 63 21.89 -30.12 -49.14
N PHE A 64 23.14 -29.66 -48.98
CA PHE A 64 24.15 -29.79 -50.04
C PHE A 64 24.51 -31.24 -50.32
N GLN A 65 24.58 -32.09 -49.29
CA GLN A 65 24.82 -33.52 -49.49
C GLN A 65 23.69 -34.16 -50.31
N LYS A 66 22.44 -33.75 -50.10
CA LYS A 66 21.31 -34.20 -50.93
C LYS A 66 21.44 -33.72 -52.37
N MET A 67 21.88 -32.47 -52.58
CA MET A 67 22.16 -31.94 -53.92
C MET A 67 23.29 -32.73 -54.62
N ASN A 68 24.36 -33.07 -53.89
CA ASN A 68 25.45 -33.89 -54.40
C ASN A 68 24.98 -35.31 -54.73
N GLN A 69 24.16 -35.92 -53.86
CA GLN A 69 23.57 -37.23 -54.11
C GLN A 69 22.77 -37.24 -55.42
N ILE A 70 21.94 -36.22 -55.66
CA ILE A 70 21.16 -36.07 -56.90
C ILE A 70 22.08 -35.88 -58.11
N ALA A 71 23.11 -35.03 -57.99
CA ALA A 71 24.06 -34.79 -59.08
C ALA A 71 24.85 -36.07 -59.45
N ILE A 72 25.24 -36.87 -58.46
CA ILE A 72 25.91 -38.16 -58.68
C ILE A 72 24.96 -39.16 -59.34
N ALA A 73 23.72 -39.27 -58.83
CA ALA A 73 22.72 -40.19 -59.39
C ALA A 73 22.38 -39.86 -60.85
N ASN A 74 22.38 -38.58 -61.22
CA ASN A 74 22.14 -38.11 -62.59
C ASN A 74 23.38 -38.21 -63.48
N GLY A 75 24.55 -38.60 -62.97
CA GLY A 75 25.81 -38.61 -63.71
C GLY A 75 26.42 -37.22 -63.96
N ASN A 76 25.89 -36.17 -63.34
CA ASN A 76 26.39 -34.79 -63.45
C ASN A 76 27.62 -34.53 -62.57
N LEU A 77 27.90 -35.41 -61.61
CA LEU A 77 29.05 -35.35 -60.72
C LEU A 77 29.71 -36.73 -60.62
N ASP A 78 30.88 -36.88 -61.23
CA ASP A 78 31.66 -38.11 -61.13
C ASP A 78 32.63 -38.04 -59.94
N VAL A 79 32.45 -38.95 -58.99
CA VAL A 79 33.21 -38.96 -57.72
C VAL A 79 34.63 -39.52 -57.85
N GLU A 80 34.98 -40.14 -58.98
CA GLU A 80 36.38 -40.55 -59.24
C GLU A 80 37.15 -39.47 -60.02
N ASN A 81 36.45 -38.46 -60.56
CA ASN A 81 37.10 -37.30 -61.17
C ASN A 81 37.43 -36.24 -60.11
N PHE A 82 38.55 -36.44 -59.42
CA PHE A 82 38.98 -35.56 -58.32
C PHE A 82 39.15 -34.08 -58.71
N PRO A 83 39.69 -33.73 -59.90
CA PRO A 83 39.70 -32.34 -60.36
C PRO A 83 38.30 -31.73 -60.57
N ASN A 84 37.29 -32.53 -60.92
CA ASN A 84 35.91 -32.06 -60.98
C ASN A 84 35.31 -31.89 -59.57
N LEU A 85 35.53 -32.84 -58.67
CA LEU A 85 35.12 -32.75 -57.26
C LEU A 85 35.73 -31.53 -56.56
N GLU A 86 37.03 -31.28 -56.73
CA GLU A 86 37.71 -30.11 -56.17
C GLU A 86 37.01 -28.81 -56.57
N ARG A 87 36.77 -28.62 -57.87
CA ARG A 87 36.10 -27.40 -58.37
C ARG A 87 34.67 -27.29 -57.88
N ASN A 88 33.96 -28.41 -57.77
CA ASN A 88 32.60 -28.43 -57.24
C ASN A 88 32.58 -28.05 -55.75
N PHE A 89 33.44 -28.67 -54.94
CA PHE A 89 33.60 -28.39 -53.52
C PHE A 89 34.02 -26.96 -53.25
N TRP A 90 34.98 -26.43 -54.02
CA TRP A 90 35.35 -25.02 -53.95
C TRP A 90 34.15 -24.11 -54.19
N ARG A 91 33.35 -24.35 -55.23
CA ARG A 91 32.11 -23.56 -55.46
C ARG A 91 31.13 -23.67 -54.30
N GLN A 92 30.94 -24.86 -53.72
CA GLN A 92 30.02 -25.05 -52.58
C GLN A 92 30.46 -24.29 -51.34
N VAL A 93 31.75 -24.32 -50.97
CA VAL A 93 32.21 -23.57 -49.79
C VAL A 93 32.23 -22.05 -50.01
N GLN A 94 32.34 -21.61 -51.27
CA GLN A 94 32.24 -20.21 -51.66
C GLN A 94 30.80 -19.69 -51.64
N LEU A 95 29.81 -20.54 -51.93
CA LEU A 95 28.38 -20.17 -51.86
C LEU A 95 27.99 -19.65 -50.48
N GLY A 96 28.63 -20.15 -49.43
CA GLY A 96 28.44 -19.63 -48.06
C GLY A 96 28.90 -18.19 -47.83
N GLN A 97 29.60 -17.56 -48.78
CA GLN A 97 29.97 -16.15 -48.72
C GLN A 97 28.96 -15.24 -49.45
N THR A 98 28.00 -15.83 -50.16
CA THR A 98 27.01 -15.07 -50.94
C THR A 98 25.95 -14.52 -50.00
N PRO A 99 25.80 -13.20 -49.85
CA PRO A 99 24.76 -12.61 -49.01
C PRO A 99 23.37 -13.10 -49.45
N GLY A 100 22.58 -13.63 -48.52
CA GLY A 100 21.24 -14.15 -48.81
C GLY A 100 21.22 -15.55 -49.43
N PHE A 101 22.37 -16.20 -49.67
CA PHE A 101 22.41 -17.59 -50.10
C PHE A 101 22.25 -18.55 -48.91
N ALA A 102 21.01 -18.71 -48.50
CA ALA A 102 20.44 -19.96 -47.99
C ALA A 102 18.93 -19.80 -47.88
N GLY A 103 18.18 -20.86 -48.16
CA GLY A 103 16.76 -21.00 -47.82
C GLY A 103 16.51 -21.04 -46.31
N ALA A 104 17.03 -20.08 -45.56
CA ALA A 104 16.92 -19.96 -44.11
C ALA A 104 16.25 -18.65 -43.64
N GLY A 105 15.92 -17.70 -44.52
CA GLY A 105 15.10 -16.53 -44.15
C GLY A 105 15.74 -15.58 -43.14
N PHE A 106 17.01 -15.22 -43.32
CA PHE A 106 17.69 -14.23 -42.49
C PHE A 106 18.15 -13.05 -43.36
N GLU A 107 17.59 -11.87 -43.11
CA GLU A 107 18.10 -10.61 -43.64
C GLU A 107 19.42 -10.22 -42.92
N PRO A 108 20.35 -9.52 -43.60
CA PRO A 108 21.52 -8.92 -42.98
C PRO A 108 21.14 -7.55 -42.37
N ASP A 109 20.55 -7.55 -41.19
CA ASP A 109 20.19 -6.34 -40.46
C ASP A 109 21.22 -5.99 -39.38
N GLY A 110 22.22 -5.21 -39.78
CA GLY A 110 22.90 -4.19 -38.96
C GLY A 110 23.82 -4.63 -37.82
N ALA A 111 23.68 -5.83 -37.27
CA ALA A 111 24.49 -6.31 -36.14
C ALA A 111 25.45 -7.45 -36.56
N GLY A 112 26.47 -7.07 -37.32
CA GLY A 112 27.83 -7.63 -37.46
C GLY A 112 28.27 -9.09 -37.20
N ALA A 113 27.45 -10.05 -36.76
CA ALA A 113 27.98 -11.27 -36.14
C ALA A 113 27.85 -12.58 -36.97
N MET A 114 26.87 -12.78 -37.84
CA MET A 114 26.75 -14.05 -38.56
C MET A 114 27.39 -14.01 -39.96
N LYS A 115 28.73 -14.12 -40.00
CA LYS A 115 29.54 -14.13 -41.23
C LYS A 115 29.62 -15.48 -41.95
N GLU A 116 29.26 -16.59 -41.30
CA GLU A 116 29.39 -17.93 -41.88
C GLU A 116 28.03 -18.59 -42.10
N GLN A 117 27.43 -18.33 -43.27
CA GLN A 117 26.31 -19.14 -43.76
C GLN A 117 26.89 -20.23 -44.70
N GLY A 118 26.26 -21.41 -44.78
CA GLY A 118 26.72 -22.50 -45.68
C GLY A 118 27.72 -23.50 -45.09
N ILE A 119 28.35 -24.31 -45.95
CA ILE A 119 29.35 -25.32 -45.56
C ILE A 119 30.74 -24.70 -45.55
N SER A 120 31.47 -24.81 -44.44
CA SER A 120 32.86 -24.39 -44.35
C SER A 120 33.82 -25.45 -44.88
N TYR A 121 33.52 -26.75 -44.74
CA TYR A 121 34.40 -27.81 -45.20
C TYR A 121 33.61 -29.01 -45.75
N ILE A 122 33.89 -29.38 -47.01
CA ILE A 122 33.36 -30.58 -47.66
C ILE A 122 34.49 -31.42 -48.24
N PHE A 123 34.34 -32.74 -48.17
CA PHE A 123 35.35 -33.68 -48.61
C PHE A 123 34.78 -35.05 -48.98
N TYR A 124 35.56 -35.81 -49.73
CA TYR A 124 35.27 -37.16 -50.18
C TYR A 124 36.49 -38.05 -49.99
N GLY A 125 36.25 -39.31 -49.62
CA GLY A 125 37.25 -40.37 -49.72
C GLY A 125 36.67 -41.64 -50.31
N ASN A 126 37.44 -42.35 -51.13
CA ASN A 126 37.02 -43.61 -51.75
C ASN A 126 37.54 -44.84 -50.97
N ALA A 127 37.16 -46.04 -51.39
CA ALA A 127 37.57 -47.30 -50.76
C ALA A 127 39.09 -47.58 -50.87
N GLN A 128 39.76 -46.99 -51.87
CA GLN A 128 41.19 -47.08 -52.12
C GLN A 128 42.01 -46.16 -51.20
N GLY A 129 41.33 -45.28 -50.44
CA GLY A 129 41.95 -44.35 -49.51
C GLY A 129 42.32 -43.01 -50.13
N ASP A 130 42.02 -42.78 -51.41
CA ASP A 130 42.16 -41.47 -52.03
C ASP A 130 41.19 -40.49 -51.34
N PHE A 131 41.58 -39.22 -51.31
CA PHE A 131 40.86 -38.17 -50.61
C PHE A 131 40.92 -36.86 -51.37
N VAL A 132 39.83 -36.11 -51.40
CA VAL A 132 39.80 -34.71 -51.83
C VAL A 132 38.90 -33.91 -50.89
N GLY A 133 39.32 -32.72 -50.49
CA GLY A 133 38.51 -31.85 -49.65
C GLY A 133 38.87 -30.39 -49.83
N VAL A 134 37.88 -29.52 -49.70
CA VAL A 134 38.05 -28.06 -49.79
C VAL A 134 37.39 -27.41 -48.60
N GLU A 135 38.17 -26.62 -47.87
CA GLU A 135 37.75 -25.85 -46.70
C GLU A 135 37.84 -24.36 -47.00
N ARG A 136 36.90 -23.58 -46.49
CA ARG A 136 36.99 -22.13 -46.35
C ARG A 136 37.54 -21.80 -44.97
N GLN A 137 38.60 -21.00 -44.94
CA GLN A 137 39.23 -20.50 -43.73
C GLN A 137 38.58 -19.18 -43.28
N LYS A 138 38.79 -18.80 -42.01
CA LYS A 138 38.22 -17.58 -41.41
C LYS A 138 38.67 -16.28 -42.08
N ASP A 139 39.85 -16.28 -42.71
CA ASP A 139 40.38 -15.15 -43.49
C ASP A 139 39.76 -15.04 -44.90
N GLY A 140 38.80 -15.92 -45.23
CA GLY A 140 38.11 -15.97 -46.51
C GLY A 140 38.83 -16.79 -47.58
N LYS A 141 40.07 -17.25 -47.34
CA LYS A 141 40.79 -18.11 -48.27
C LYS A 141 40.21 -19.52 -48.30
N SER A 142 40.51 -20.25 -49.37
CA SER A 142 40.16 -21.67 -49.49
C SER A 142 41.40 -22.54 -49.43
N LEU A 143 41.34 -23.62 -48.65
CA LEU A 143 42.40 -24.60 -48.48
C LEU A 143 41.92 -25.94 -49.03
N MET A 144 42.61 -26.42 -50.05
CA MET A 144 42.36 -27.70 -50.70
C MET A 144 43.33 -28.75 -50.17
N ARG A 145 42.83 -29.98 -50.06
CA ARG A 145 43.59 -31.14 -49.62
C ARG A 145 43.33 -32.31 -50.54
N ILE A 146 44.38 -32.99 -50.95
CA ILE A 146 44.27 -34.15 -51.83
C ILE A 146 45.26 -35.24 -51.44
N ARG A 147 44.80 -36.48 -51.52
CA ARG A 147 45.60 -37.69 -51.41
C ARG A 147 45.20 -38.59 -52.57
N THR A 148 46.16 -39.04 -53.34
CA THR A 148 45.99 -40.04 -54.39
C THR A 148 46.90 -41.24 -54.08
N GLN A 149 46.83 -42.29 -54.88
CA GLN A 149 47.78 -43.40 -54.78
C GLN A 149 49.24 -42.94 -54.94
N GLU A 150 49.49 -41.90 -55.74
CA GLU A 150 50.84 -41.35 -55.96
C GLU A 150 51.39 -40.61 -54.74
N THR A 151 50.53 -39.98 -53.94
CA THR A 151 50.94 -39.22 -52.76
C THR A 151 50.82 -40.01 -51.47
N ALA A 152 50.18 -41.19 -51.49
CA ALA A 152 50.01 -42.07 -50.35
C ALA A 152 51.35 -42.38 -49.62
N PRO A 153 51.39 -42.35 -48.27
CA PRO A 153 50.28 -42.14 -47.34
C PRO A 153 49.96 -40.66 -47.05
N LEU A 154 50.61 -39.73 -47.75
CA LEU A 154 50.56 -38.30 -47.47
C LEU A 154 49.42 -37.60 -48.23
N ARG A 155 48.64 -36.80 -47.50
CA ARG A 155 47.73 -35.80 -48.05
C ARG A 155 48.45 -34.47 -48.20
N VAL A 156 48.33 -33.88 -49.38
CA VAL A 156 49.00 -32.64 -49.79
C VAL A 156 48.02 -31.47 -49.69
N PHE A 157 48.52 -30.29 -49.29
CA PHE A 157 47.74 -29.09 -49.04
C PHE A 157 48.09 -27.98 -50.04
N TYR A 158 47.05 -27.31 -50.56
CA TYR A 158 47.16 -26.18 -51.49
C TYR A 158 46.21 -25.07 -51.06
N GLU A 159 46.64 -23.80 -51.10
CA GLU A 159 45.70 -22.68 -51.07
C GLU A 159 45.05 -22.58 -52.45
N LEU A 160 43.78 -22.21 -52.50
CA LEU A 160 43.06 -21.90 -53.72
C LEU A 160 42.86 -20.38 -53.81
N ASP A 161 43.14 -19.82 -54.98
CA ASP A 161 42.87 -18.41 -55.26
C ASP A 161 41.38 -18.13 -55.49
N ALA A 162 41.04 -16.88 -55.80
CA ALA A 162 39.67 -16.43 -56.04
C ALA A 162 39.00 -17.08 -57.28
N GLN A 163 39.77 -17.77 -58.13
CA GLN A 163 39.27 -18.52 -59.28
C GLN A 163 39.28 -20.05 -59.02
N GLY A 164 39.66 -20.48 -57.82
CA GLY A 164 39.74 -21.89 -57.44
C GLY A 164 40.98 -22.60 -57.98
N LYS A 165 42.03 -21.87 -58.37
CA LYS A 165 43.28 -22.45 -58.85
C LYS A 165 44.26 -22.64 -57.70
N ARG A 166 44.96 -23.77 -57.72
CA ARG A 166 45.95 -24.15 -56.69
C ARG A 166 47.18 -23.24 -56.72
N SER A 167 47.61 -22.80 -55.54
CA SER A 167 48.95 -22.26 -55.29
C SER A 167 50.02 -23.38 -55.27
N PRO A 168 51.32 -23.08 -55.13
CA PRO A 168 52.32 -24.08 -54.82
C PRO A 168 51.99 -24.88 -53.55
N GLU A 169 52.51 -26.11 -53.46
CA GLU A 169 52.31 -26.98 -52.30
C GLU A 169 52.71 -26.29 -50.99
N ILE A 170 51.83 -26.35 -49.98
CA ILE A 170 52.05 -25.73 -48.67
C ILE A 170 52.67 -26.71 -47.69
N ARG A 171 52.10 -27.92 -47.61
CA ARG A 171 52.56 -28.98 -46.68
C ARG A 171 52.01 -30.36 -47.04
N ARG A 172 52.56 -31.39 -46.39
CA ARG A 172 52.09 -32.78 -46.41
C ARG A 172 51.77 -33.27 -45.00
N GLN A 173 50.83 -34.22 -44.90
CA GLN A 173 50.43 -34.84 -43.64
C GLN A 173 50.01 -36.29 -43.90
N GLU A 174 50.46 -37.25 -43.08
CA GLU A 174 49.91 -38.61 -43.13
C GLU A 174 48.40 -38.60 -42.86
N TYR A 175 47.65 -39.26 -43.73
CA TYR A 175 46.21 -39.30 -43.61
C TYR A 175 45.63 -40.52 -44.34
N ASP A 176 44.72 -41.24 -43.69
CA ASP A 176 43.90 -42.27 -44.31
C ASP A 176 42.42 -42.02 -43.97
N PRO A 177 41.56 -41.66 -44.96
CA PRO A 177 40.16 -41.37 -44.71
C PRO A 177 39.40 -42.55 -44.10
N ARG A 178 39.79 -43.79 -44.42
CA ARG A 178 39.07 -45.02 -44.04
C ARG A 178 39.19 -45.31 -42.54
N THR A 179 40.23 -44.79 -41.91
CA THR A 179 40.43 -44.93 -40.46
C THR A 179 39.59 -43.96 -39.64
N ARG A 180 39.04 -42.92 -40.27
CA ARG A 180 38.40 -41.79 -39.60
C ARG A 180 36.97 -42.11 -39.16
N PRO A 181 36.47 -41.49 -38.06
CA PRO A 181 35.13 -41.76 -37.54
C PRO A 181 34.00 -41.55 -38.55
N TRP A 182 34.07 -40.51 -39.39
CA TRP A 182 33.05 -40.24 -40.42
C TRP A 182 32.95 -41.34 -41.48
N TYR A 183 34.08 -41.91 -41.91
CA TYR A 183 34.10 -43.00 -42.89
C TYR A 183 33.62 -44.30 -42.24
N LYS A 184 34.06 -44.56 -41.01
CA LYS A 184 33.60 -45.72 -40.22
C LYS A 184 32.10 -45.65 -39.91
N ALA A 185 31.53 -44.46 -39.71
CA ALA A 185 30.10 -44.27 -39.53
C ALA A 185 29.32 -44.74 -40.77
N ALA A 186 29.77 -44.35 -41.97
CA ALA A 186 29.18 -44.83 -43.23
C ALA A 186 29.23 -46.36 -43.36
N LEU A 187 30.35 -46.98 -42.98
CA LEU A 187 30.50 -48.45 -43.04
C LEU A 187 29.57 -49.21 -42.08
N ARG A 188 29.21 -48.60 -40.94
CA ARG A 188 28.30 -49.22 -39.96
C ARG A 188 26.85 -49.19 -40.43
N GLU A 189 26.41 -48.06 -40.98
CA GLU A 189 25.04 -47.82 -41.44
C GLU A 189 24.73 -48.37 -42.85
N ALA A 190 25.77 -48.70 -43.63
CA ALA A 190 25.66 -49.34 -44.96
C ALA A 190 24.88 -50.67 -44.96
N LYS A 191 24.55 -51.21 -43.79
CA LYS A 191 23.79 -52.44 -43.61
C LYS A 191 22.26 -52.26 -43.49
N GLY A 192 21.73 -51.02 -43.45
CA GLY A 192 20.30 -50.80 -43.24
C GLY A 192 19.68 -49.57 -43.92
N SER A 193 20.41 -48.45 -44.01
CA SER A 193 19.87 -47.19 -44.55
C SER A 193 20.79 -46.59 -45.61
N ARG A 194 20.31 -46.45 -46.85
CA ARG A 194 21.02 -45.77 -47.96
C ARG A 194 20.95 -44.23 -47.86
N GLY A 195 20.76 -43.70 -46.65
CA GLY A 195 20.45 -42.30 -46.37
C GLY A 195 21.65 -41.47 -45.89
N LEU A 196 21.39 -40.19 -45.62
CA LEU A 196 22.31 -39.30 -44.92
C LEU A 196 22.39 -39.72 -43.46
N ILE A 197 23.58 -39.65 -42.86
CA ILE A 197 23.81 -39.97 -41.45
C ILE A 197 24.71 -38.93 -40.80
N TRP A 198 24.72 -38.88 -39.48
CA TRP A 198 25.68 -38.09 -38.72
C TRP A 198 26.83 -38.97 -38.21
N SER A 199 28.06 -38.45 -38.26
CA SER A 199 29.17 -39.07 -37.54
C SER A 199 29.00 -38.89 -36.02
N PRO A 200 29.66 -39.70 -35.17
CA PRO A 200 29.90 -39.26 -33.79
C PRO A 200 30.68 -37.94 -33.78
N ILE A 201 30.68 -37.22 -32.65
CA ILE A 201 31.59 -36.09 -32.43
C ILE A 201 33.01 -36.63 -32.23
N TYR A 202 33.99 -36.04 -32.91
CA TYR A 202 35.38 -36.47 -32.83
C TYR A 202 36.36 -35.32 -33.09
N ALA A 203 37.60 -35.48 -32.64
CA ALA A 203 38.67 -34.53 -32.92
C ALA A 203 39.13 -34.61 -34.38
N SER A 204 39.12 -33.47 -35.06
CA SER A 204 39.56 -33.34 -36.45
C SER A 204 41.04 -33.67 -36.57
N ALA A 205 41.42 -34.41 -37.62
CA ALA A 205 42.82 -34.75 -37.89
C ALA A 205 43.67 -33.53 -38.28
N ARG A 206 43.04 -32.37 -38.45
CA ARG A 206 43.64 -31.14 -38.95
C ARG A 206 44.24 -30.30 -37.83
N ASP A 207 43.46 -30.04 -36.79
CA ASP A 207 43.75 -29.09 -35.72
C ASP A 207 43.25 -29.55 -34.35
N GLN A 208 42.81 -30.82 -34.22
CA GLN A 208 42.18 -31.39 -33.02
C GLN A 208 40.89 -30.70 -32.58
N SER A 209 40.33 -29.79 -33.39
CA SER A 209 39.02 -29.21 -33.11
C SER A 209 37.94 -30.30 -33.10
N LEU A 210 37.03 -30.23 -32.14
CA LEU A 210 35.90 -31.15 -32.11
C LEU A 210 34.89 -30.76 -33.18
N GLY A 211 34.42 -31.75 -33.93
CA GLY A 211 33.41 -31.55 -34.95
C GLY A 211 32.54 -32.77 -35.17
N ILE A 212 31.47 -32.54 -35.93
CA ILE A 212 30.53 -33.54 -36.40
C ILE A 212 30.40 -33.41 -37.93
N ASN A 213 30.16 -34.53 -38.60
CA ASN A 213 30.00 -34.54 -40.05
C ASN A 213 28.61 -35.02 -40.46
N SER A 214 28.01 -34.31 -41.41
CA SER A 214 26.95 -34.87 -42.25
C SER A 214 27.59 -35.77 -43.30
N VAL A 215 27.25 -37.05 -43.26
CA VAL A 215 27.91 -38.11 -44.03
C VAL A 215 26.95 -38.69 -45.06
N LEU A 216 27.42 -38.76 -46.30
CA LEU A 216 26.76 -39.35 -47.45
C LEU A 216 27.58 -40.56 -47.95
N PRO A 217 27.15 -41.79 -47.64
CA PRO A 217 27.69 -42.99 -48.26
C PRO A 217 27.28 -43.06 -49.74
N ILE A 218 28.24 -43.34 -50.63
CA ILE A 218 28.03 -43.40 -52.08
C ILE A 218 28.30 -44.83 -52.54
N TYR A 219 27.29 -45.46 -53.15
CA TYR A 219 27.34 -46.83 -53.62
C TYR A 219 27.39 -46.89 -55.14
N ASP A 220 27.97 -47.95 -55.68
CA ASP A 220 27.85 -48.29 -57.10
C ASP A 220 26.51 -48.99 -57.41
N ASN A 221 26.29 -49.31 -58.69
CA ASN A 221 25.07 -50.00 -59.14
C ASN A 221 24.93 -51.43 -58.60
N SER A 222 26.02 -52.04 -58.12
CA SER A 222 26.01 -53.35 -57.48
C SER A 222 25.66 -53.28 -55.98
N GLY A 223 25.62 -52.06 -55.42
CA GLY A 223 25.40 -51.80 -54.00
C GLY A 223 26.69 -51.82 -53.16
N ALA A 224 27.86 -51.92 -53.78
CA ALA A 224 29.14 -51.82 -53.07
C ALA A 224 29.49 -50.35 -52.77
N LEU A 225 30.11 -50.09 -51.62
CA LEU A 225 30.51 -48.75 -51.23
C LEU A 225 31.66 -48.25 -52.11
N ARG A 226 31.40 -47.24 -52.95
CA ARG A 226 32.39 -46.58 -53.80
C ARG A 226 33.24 -45.60 -52.99
N GLY A 227 32.58 -44.84 -52.12
CA GLY A 227 33.23 -43.89 -51.23
C GLY A 227 32.25 -43.18 -50.32
N VAL A 228 32.75 -42.21 -49.58
CA VAL A 228 32.00 -41.49 -48.57
C VAL A 228 32.29 -40.00 -48.72
N MET A 229 31.24 -39.21 -48.87
CA MET A 229 31.31 -37.75 -48.87
C MET A 229 30.88 -37.23 -47.49
N ALA A 230 31.53 -36.21 -46.99
CA ALA A 230 31.25 -35.63 -45.69
C ALA A 230 31.38 -34.10 -45.72
N ALA A 231 30.55 -33.43 -44.93
CA ALA A 231 30.61 -32.01 -44.67
C ALA A 231 30.71 -31.78 -43.16
N GLU A 232 31.75 -31.06 -42.72
CA GLU A 232 32.09 -30.86 -41.30
C GLU A 232 31.43 -29.58 -40.76
N ILE A 233 30.90 -29.69 -39.53
CA ILE A 233 30.59 -28.56 -38.66
C ILE A 233 31.41 -28.74 -37.38
N THR A 234 32.17 -27.72 -37.00
CA THR A 234 32.90 -27.73 -35.72
C THR A 234 31.99 -27.31 -34.58
N LEU A 235 32.23 -27.85 -33.39
CA LEU A 235 31.51 -27.45 -32.16
C LEU A 235 31.70 -25.95 -31.86
N ALA A 236 32.86 -25.39 -32.21
CA ALA A 236 33.12 -23.95 -32.11
C ALA A 236 32.20 -23.12 -33.00
N GLN A 237 31.94 -23.57 -34.23
CA GLN A 237 30.98 -22.89 -35.12
C GLN A 237 29.53 -23.02 -34.62
N ILE A 238 29.16 -24.14 -33.98
CA ILE A 238 27.86 -24.27 -33.32
C ILE A 238 27.74 -23.27 -32.17
N SER A 239 28.77 -23.11 -31.33
CA SER A 239 28.78 -22.08 -30.28
C SER A 239 28.71 -20.66 -30.85
N GLU A 240 29.51 -20.35 -31.87
CA GLU A 240 29.48 -19.03 -32.53
C GLU A 240 28.09 -18.71 -33.09
N PHE A 241 27.44 -19.71 -33.69
CA PHE A 241 26.04 -19.62 -34.11
C PHE A 241 25.08 -19.37 -32.94
N LEU A 242 25.21 -20.13 -31.83
CA LEU A 242 24.36 -19.97 -30.65
C LEU A 242 24.53 -18.60 -29.97
N SER A 243 25.76 -18.08 -29.92
CA SER A 243 26.04 -16.72 -29.40
C SER A 243 25.44 -15.62 -30.28
N GLY A 244 25.27 -15.88 -31.58
CA GLY A 244 24.67 -14.93 -32.52
C GLY A 244 23.16 -15.05 -32.68
N LEU A 245 22.51 -16.05 -32.05
CA LEU A 245 21.05 -16.20 -32.14
C LEU A 245 20.37 -14.90 -31.70
N LYS A 246 19.40 -14.43 -32.49
CA LYS A 246 18.50 -13.32 -32.10
C LYS A 246 17.50 -13.81 -31.05
N THR A 247 18.00 -14.28 -29.92
CA THR A 247 17.15 -14.44 -28.74
C THR A 247 17.05 -13.10 -28.02
N SER A 248 16.14 -12.99 -27.05
CA SER A 248 16.22 -11.86 -26.11
C SER A 248 17.66 -11.76 -25.54
N GLN A 249 18.15 -10.54 -25.27
CA GLN A 249 19.50 -10.32 -24.73
C GLN A 249 19.77 -11.05 -23.40
N MET A 250 18.70 -11.54 -22.78
CA MET A 250 18.64 -12.18 -21.47
C MET A 250 18.74 -13.72 -21.56
N ALA A 251 18.48 -14.31 -22.74
CA ALA A 251 18.43 -15.76 -22.87
C ALA A 251 19.82 -16.35 -23.19
N LYS A 252 20.22 -17.36 -22.41
CA LYS A 252 21.43 -18.17 -22.66
C LYS A 252 21.01 -19.53 -23.21
N ALA A 253 21.73 -20.04 -24.20
CA ALA A 253 21.44 -21.32 -24.83
C ALA A 253 22.65 -22.26 -24.76
N PHE A 254 22.38 -23.55 -24.65
CA PHE A 254 23.39 -24.59 -24.89
C PHE A 254 22.77 -25.85 -25.47
N ILE A 255 23.60 -26.66 -26.13
CA ILE A 255 23.21 -27.94 -26.72
C ILE A 255 24.02 -29.04 -26.05
N ILE A 256 23.36 -30.14 -25.72
CA ILE A 256 23.99 -31.39 -25.24
C ILE A 256 23.63 -32.57 -26.14
N ASP A 257 24.55 -33.52 -26.25
CA ASP A 257 24.29 -34.79 -26.93
C ASP A 257 23.57 -35.80 -26.03
N GLY A 258 23.19 -36.96 -26.58
CA GLY A 258 22.52 -38.03 -25.85
C GLY A 258 23.30 -38.62 -24.66
N SER A 259 24.59 -38.31 -24.53
CA SER A 259 25.42 -38.68 -23.36
C SER A 259 25.54 -37.59 -22.30
N GLY A 260 24.94 -36.41 -22.54
CA GLY A 260 24.98 -35.24 -21.66
C GLY A 260 26.23 -34.37 -21.83
N LYS A 261 27.01 -34.56 -22.90
CA LYS A 261 28.20 -33.75 -23.20
C LYS A 261 27.85 -32.53 -24.02
N MET A 262 28.59 -31.45 -23.81
CA MET A 262 28.40 -30.15 -24.44
C MET A 262 28.72 -30.19 -25.93
N VAL A 263 27.77 -29.78 -26.76
CA VAL A 263 27.93 -29.64 -28.21
C VAL A 263 28.18 -28.19 -28.58
N GLY A 264 27.53 -27.24 -27.90
CA GLY A 264 27.70 -25.82 -28.14
C GLY A 264 27.01 -25.01 -27.06
N THR A 265 27.38 -23.74 -26.94
CA THR A 265 26.74 -22.79 -26.03
C THR A 265 26.91 -21.36 -26.52
N SER A 266 25.94 -20.51 -26.19
CA SER A 266 26.03 -19.07 -26.39
C SER A 266 26.97 -18.37 -25.38
N VAL A 267 27.36 -19.06 -24.31
CA VAL A 267 28.29 -18.56 -23.28
C VAL A 267 29.73 -18.79 -23.72
N ASN A 268 30.61 -17.82 -23.48
CA ASN A 268 32.03 -17.94 -23.78
C ASN A 268 32.73 -18.91 -22.82
N GLN A 269 32.83 -20.19 -23.19
CA GLN A 269 33.55 -21.22 -22.44
C GLN A 269 34.09 -22.33 -23.36
N PRO A 270 35.12 -23.08 -22.94
CA PRO A 270 35.62 -24.21 -23.72
C PRO A 270 34.59 -25.35 -23.79
N LEU A 271 34.59 -26.08 -24.91
CA LEU A 271 33.76 -27.27 -25.13
C LEU A 271 34.53 -28.59 -24.99
N SER A 272 35.86 -28.50 -24.89
CA SER A 272 36.76 -29.63 -24.74
C SER A 272 37.74 -29.40 -23.60
N THR A 273 38.18 -30.48 -22.97
CA THR A 273 39.32 -30.49 -22.03
C THR A 273 40.63 -30.23 -22.77
N GLU A 274 41.71 -30.01 -22.02
CA GLU A 274 43.07 -29.89 -22.59
C GLU A 274 43.48 -31.13 -23.40
N ASP A 275 43.01 -32.32 -23.01
CA ASP A 275 43.21 -33.58 -23.73
C ASP A 275 42.31 -33.74 -24.99
N GLY A 276 41.56 -32.70 -25.38
CA GLY A 276 40.68 -32.70 -26.54
C GLY A 276 39.40 -33.52 -26.38
N GLN A 277 39.02 -33.88 -25.14
CA GLN A 277 37.78 -34.61 -24.87
C GLN A 277 36.61 -33.65 -24.64
N GLN A 278 35.46 -33.95 -25.20
CA GLN A 278 34.25 -33.15 -25.03
C GLN A 278 33.82 -33.07 -23.54
N ILE A 279 33.50 -31.87 -23.07
CA ILE A 279 33.15 -31.61 -21.66
C ILE A 279 31.73 -32.07 -21.36
N LEU A 280 31.54 -32.71 -20.20
CA LEU A 280 30.21 -33.04 -19.68
C LEU A 280 29.51 -31.76 -19.20
N ALA A 281 28.25 -31.53 -19.55
CA ALA A 281 27.55 -30.29 -19.18
C ALA A 281 27.44 -30.09 -17.66
N THR A 282 27.39 -31.17 -16.88
CA THR A 282 27.42 -31.13 -15.40
C THR A 282 28.78 -30.72 -14.81
N LYS A 283 29.81 -30.63 -15.64
CA LYS A 283 31.17 -30.13 -15.32
C LYS A 283 31.47 -28.81 -16.04
N SER A 284 30.44 -28.14 -16.58
CA SER A 284 30.57 -26.81 -17.19
C SER A 284 31.20 -25.81 -16.22
N GLY A 285 31.98 -24.87 -16.77
CA GLY A 285 32.57 -23.76 -16.02
C GLY A 285 31.55 -22.66 -15.72
N ASP A 286 30.54 -22.51 -16.58
CA ASP A 286 29.38 -21.65 -16.31
C ASP A 286 28.44 -22.29 -15.27
N PRO A 287 28.14 -21.60 -14.15
CA PRO A 287 27.29 -22.13 -13.06
C PRO A 287 25.87 -22.46 -13.49
N MET A 288 25.28 -21.66 -14.39
CA MET A 288 23.90 -21.84 -14.85
C MET A 288 23.76 -23.11 -15.69
N ILE A 289 24.67 -23.30 -16.65
CA ILE A 289 24.74 -24.53 -17.46
C ILE A 289 24.97 -25.73 -16.54
N GLN A 290 25.89 -25.61 -15.59
CA GLN A 290 26.23 -26.70 -14.68
C GLN A 290 25.05 -27.16 -13.83
N ALA A 291 24.35 -26.21 -13.18
CA ALA A 291 23.20 -26.49 -12.34
C ALA A 291 22.02 -27.05 -13.16
N THR A 292 21.76 -26.45 -14.33
CA THR A 292 20.71 -26.89 -15.23
C THR A 292 20.97 -28.30 -15.74
N ALA A 293 22.20 -28.60 -16.17
CA ALA A 293 22.57 -29.93 -16.63
C ALA A 293 22.47 -30.98 -15.52
N LYS A 294 22.86 -30.64 -14.28
CA LYS A 294 22.73 -31.55 -13.13
C LYS A 294 21.26 -31.91 -12.87
N LYS A 295 20.36 -30.91 -12.88
CA LYS A 295 18.92 -31.14 -12.70
C LYS A 295 18.31 -31.92 -13.86
N LEU A 296 18.63 -31.52 -15.09
CA LEU A 296 18.06 -32.14 -16.29
C LEU A 296 18.42 -33.63 -16.38
N LEU A 297 19.68 -33.97 -16.13
CA LEU A 297 20.18 -35.34 -16.22
C LEU A 297 19.86 -36.18 -14.97
N SER A 298 19.45 -35.57 -13.85
CA SER A 298 18.89 -36.30 -12.71
C SER A 298 17.43 -36.67 -12.92
N ASP A 299 16.65 -35.74 -13.46
CA ASP A 299 15.19 -35.89 -13.59
C ASP A 299 14.80 -36.70 -14.84
N TYR A 300 15.62 -36.64 -15.89
CA TYR A 300 15.34 -37.28 -17.16
C TYR A 300 16.54 -38.07 -17.68
N LYS A 301 16.26 -39.28 -18.19
CA LYS A 301 17.13 -39.84 -19.24
C LYS A 301 16.83 -39.05 -20.52
N ILE A 302 17.86 -38.56 -21.22
CA ILE A 302 17.73 -37.68 -22.40
C ILE A 302 16.69 -38.21 -23.43
N LEU A 303 16.66 -39.53 -23.62
CA LEU A 303 15.73 -40.22 -24.54
C LEU A 303 14.26 -40.32 -24.04
N GLN A 304 13.98 -39.87 -22.82
CA GLN A 304 12.64 -39.92 -22.19
C GLN A 304 12.02 -38.53 -22.01
N ILE A 305 12.67 -37.48 -22.52
CA ILE A 305 12.11 -36.13 -22.46
C ILE A 305 10.88 -36.08 -23.37
N PRO A 306 9.73 -35.62 -22.86
CA PRO A 306 8.52 -35.52 -23.65
C PRO A 306 8.74 -34.56 -24.83
N PRO A 307 8.05 -34.75 -25.96
CA PRO A 307 8.23 -33.93 -27.16
C PRO A 307 7.87 -32.44 -26.95
N LYS A 308 7.11 -32.12 -25.90
CA LYS A 308 6.82 -30.76 -25.43
C LYS A 308 7.01 -30.70 -23.91
N PRO A 309 8.24 -30.50 -23.42
CA PRO A 309 8.47 -30.39 -21.99
C PRO A 309 7.98 -29.04 -21.48
N GLU A 310 7.28 -29.06 -20.34
CA GLU A 310 6.88 -27.82 -19.66
C GLU A 310 8.13 -27.06 -19.15
N PRO A 311 8.15 -25.72 -19.22
CA PRO A 311 9.19 -24.93 -18.59
C PRO A 311 9.24 -25.17 -17.08
N PHE A 312 10.44 -25.29 -16.53
CA PHE A 312 10.67 -25.41 -15.10
C PHE A 312 11.59 -24.31 -14.60
N SER A 313 11.65 -24.12 -13.28
CA SER A 313 12.57 -23.18 -12.66
C SER A 313 13.50 -23.86 -11.66
N LEU A 314 14.67 -23.26 -11.51
CA LEU A 314 15.77 -23.66 -10.64
C LEU A 314 16.12 -22.47 -9.75
N GLU A 315 16.69 -22.70 -8.58
CA GLU A 315 17.24 -21.63 -7.74
C GLU A 315 18.76 -21.77 -7.71
N ILE A 316 19.48 -20.71 -8.09
CA ILE A 316 20.95 -20.66 -8.19
C ILE A 316 21.40 -19.37 -7.51
N ASP A 317 22.19 -19.48 -6.44
CA ASP A 317 22.71 -18.33 -5.67
C ASP A 317 21.63 -17.32 -5.19
N GLY A 318 20.40 -17.80 -5.00
CA GLY A 318 19.24 -16.98 -4.59
C GLY A 318 18.44 -16.40 -5.76
N ASP A 319 18.92 -16.53 -6.99
CA ASP A 319 18.21 -16.14 -8.20
C ASP A 319 17.47 -17.33 -8.81
N ARG A 320 16.23 -17.08 -9.26
CA ARG A 320 15.46 -18.08 -10.01
C ARG A 320 15.86 -18.06 -11.47
N LEU A 321 16.15 -19.24 -12.00
CA LEU A 321 16.48 -19.47 -13.40
C LEU A 321 15.35 -20.27 -14.05
N PHE A 322 14.75 -19.74 -15.12
CA PHE A 322 13.77 -20.45 -15.93
C PHE A 322 14.47 -21.22 -17.04
N VAL A 323 14.03 -22.46 -17.26
CA VAL A 323 14.63 -23.37 -18.24
C VAL A 323 13.54 -24.01 -19.10
N HIS A 324 13.80 -24.08 -20.40
CA HIS A 324 13.02 -24.87 -21.34
C HIS A 324 13.93 -25.72 -22.22
N VAL A 325 13.47 -26.91 -22.57
CA VAL A 325 14.26 -27.91 -23.31
C VAL A 325 13.55 -28.26 -24.61
N SER A 326 14.31 -28.57 -25.65
CA SER A 326 13.78 -28.94 -26.96
C SER A 326 14.64 -30.03 -27.59
N THR A 327 14.01 -31.04 -28.17
CA THR A 327 14.72 -32.14 -28.86
C THR A 327 15.05 -31.77 -30.31
N LEU A 328 16.08 -32.41 -30.87
CA LEU A 328 16.52 -32.27 -32.27
C LEU A 328 16.31 -33.55 -33.10
N GLN A 329 15.26 -34.31 -32.80
CA GLN A 329 14.94 -35.56 -33.48
C GLN A 329 14.67 -35.38 -34.98
N GLU A 330 14.26 -34.18 -35.43
CA GLU A 330 14.03 -33.87 -36.84
C GLU A 330 15.27 -34.01 -37.73
N LEU A 331 16.46 -34.01 -37.13
CA LEU A 331 17.74 -34.18 -37.82
C LEU A 331 18.38 -35.56 -37.57
N ASP A 332 17.63 -36.52 -37.02
CA ASP A 332 18.16 -37.81 -36.54
C ASP A 332 19.29 -37.65 -35.50
N LEU A 333 19.23 -36.58 -34.70
CA LEU A 333 20.15 -36.30 -33.59
C LEU A 333 19.42 -36.51 -32.26
N ASP A 334 20.09 -37.19 -31.32
CA ASP A 334 19.64 -37.40 -29.94
C ASP A 334 19.97 -36.21 -29.02
N TRP A 335 20.07 -35.02 -29.62
CA TRP A 335 20.52 -33.80 -28.95
C TRP A 335 19.37 -33.04 -28.30
N LEU A 336 19.70 -32.28 -27.26
CA LEU A 336 18.82 -31.37 -26.57
C LEU A 336 19.34 -29.95 -26.70
N ILE A 337 18.46 -29.03 -27.07
CA ILE A 337 18.66 -27.59 -26.95
C ILE A 337 18.05 -27.17 -25.62
N VAL A 338 18.84 -26.47 -24.81
CA VAL A 338 18.41 -25.96 -23.51
C VAL A 338 18.52 -24.44 -23.56
N LEU A 339 17.39 -23.77 -23.34
CA LEU A 339 17.30 -22.32 -23.21
C LEU A 339 17.10 -21.97 -21.73
N MET A 340 17.84 -20.98 -21.25
CA MET A 340 17.83 -20.54 -19.87
C MET A 340 17.65 -19.02 -19.79
N ILE A 341 16.81 -18.55 -18.88
CA ILE A 341 16.50 -17.14 -18.68
C ILE A 341 16.50 -16.82 -17.17
N PRO A 342 17.43 -16.00 -16.66
CA PRO A 342 17.38 -15.51 -15.28
C PRO A 342 16.11 -14.68 -15.00
N GLU A 343 15.47 -14.87 -13.85
CA GLU A 343 14.35 -14.01 -13.39
C GLU A 343 14.84 -12.58 -13.14
N ALA A 344 16.07 -12.41 -12.66
CA ALA A 344 16.68 -11.11 -12.37
C ALA A 344 16.67 -10.17 -13.60
N ASP A 345 16.95 -10.70 -14.79
CA ASP A 345 16.99 -9.94 -16.04
C ASP A 345 15.62 -9.29 -16.37
N PHE A 346 14.51 -9.86 -15.89
CA PHE A 346 13.16 -9.30 -16.05
C PHE A 346 12.75 -8.40 -14.89
N MET A 347 13.38 -8.59 -13.72
CA MET A 347 13.02 -7.88 -12.51
C MET A 347 13.66 -6.50 -12.42
N ASP A 348 14.73 -6.21 -13.15
CA ASP A 348 15.41 -4.91 -13.10
C ASP A 348 14.49 -3.73 -13.43
N ASP A 349 13.72 -3.82 -14.52
CA ASP A 349 12.74 -2.78 -14.90
C ASP A 349 11.61 -2.66 -13.87
N ILE A 350 11.26 -3.77 -13.23
CA ILE A 350 10.18 -3.83 -12.23
C ILE A 350 10.63 -3.28 -10.90
N TYR A 351 11.88 -3.52 -10.51
CA TYR A 351 12.48 -2.91 -9.33
C TYR A 351 12.57 -1.39 -9.49
N ALA A 352 12.94 -0.89 -10.68
CA ALA A 352 12.94 0.55 -10.95
C ALA A 352 11.55 1.17 -10.76
N ASN A 353 10.50 0.53 -11.28
CA ASN A 353 9.12 0.99 -11.10
C ASN A 353 8.62 0.85 -9.64
N THR A 354 9.07 -0.18 -8.94
CA THR A 354 8.77 -0.39 -7.51
C THR A 354 9.43 0.68 -6.64
N GLN A 355 10.68 1.06 -6.94
CA GLN A 355 11.36 2.17 -6.27
C GLN A 355 10.62 3.50 -6.50
N MET A 356 10.17 3.78 -7.72
CA MET A 356 9.35 4.96 -8.01
C MET A 356 8.05 4.94 -7.19
N THR A 357 7.37 3.79 -7.13
CA THR A 357 6.14 3.62 -6.34
C THR A 357 6.39 3.86 -4.85
N LEU A 358 7.51 3.38 -4.31
CA LEU A 358 7.92 3.62 -2.92
C LEU A 358 8.23 5.10 -2.66
N ILE A 359 8.95 5.77 -3.57
CA ILE A 359 9.25 7.21 -3.46
C ILE A 359 7.96 8.02 -3.44
N LEU A 360 7.02 7.73 -4.35
CA LEU A 360 5.70 8.37 -4.39
C LEU A 360 4.91 8.09 -3.10
N GLY A 361 4.98 6.86 -2.59
CA GLY A 361 4.38 6.48 -1.31
C GLY A 361 4.95 7.27 -0.14
N PHE A 362 6.27 7.36 0.00
CA PHE A 362 6.93 8.15 1.03
C PHE A 362 6.66 9.65 0.89
N ALA A 363 6.60 10.17 -0.34
CA ALA A 363 6.22 11.55 -0.60
C ALA A 363 4.78 11.83 -0.17
N ALA A 364 3.84 10.92 -0.47
CA ALA A 364 2.46 11.01 -0.03
C ALA A 364 2.34 10.95 1.51
N LEU A 365 3.09 10.04 2.16
CA LEU A 365 3.15 9.95 3.62
C LEU A 365 3.72 11.24 4.23
N GLY A 366 4.80 11.79 3.66
CA GLY A 366 5.38 13.06 4.08
C GLY A 366 4.40 14.23 3.92
N GLY A 367 3.65 14.27 2.81
CA GLY A 367 2.58 15.23 2.58
C GLY A 367 1.46 15.11 3.61
N ALA A 368 1.02 13.89 3.92
CA ALA A 368 -0.01 13.63 4.94
C ALA A 368 0.46 14.05 6.34
N VAL A 369 1.70 13.76 6.70
CA VAL A 369 2.33 14.23 7.96
C VAL A 369 2.37 15.75 8.00
N ALA A 370 2.80 16.41 6.92
CA ALA A 370 2.86 17.87 6.84
C ALA A 370 1.46 18.49 7.00
N VAL A 371 0.46 18.01 6.27
CA VAL A 371 -0.94 18.46 6.41
C VAL A 371 -1.45 18.24 7.82
N SER A 372 -1.17 17.08 8.44
CA SER A 372 -1.58 16.78 9.81
C SER A 372 -0.92 17.70 10.85
N LEU A 373 0.37 18.02 10.68
CA LEU A 373 1.08 18.96 11.54
C LEU A 373 0.57 20.39 11.35
N ILE A 374 0.26 20.79 10.11
CA ILE A 374 -0.31 22.10 9.79
C ILE A 374 -1.69 22.24 10.43
N THR A 375 -2.60 21.28 10.21
CA THR A 375 -3.95 21.31 10.78
C THR A 375 -3.92 21.24 12.31
N SER A 376 -3.06 20.40 12.89
CA SER A 376 -2.82 20.35 14.34
C SER A 376 -2.39 21.70 14.89
N ARG A 377 -1.44 22.39 14.24
CA ARG A 377 -1.03 23.75 14.67
C ARG A 377 -2.12 24.78 14.45
N TRP A 378 -2.86 24.68 13.35
CA TRP A 378 -3.91 25.62 12.96
C TRP A 378 -5.10 25.60 13.94
N ILE A 379 -5.38 24.45 14.55
CA ILE A 379 -6.47 24.25 15.53
C ILE A 379 -5.98 24.39 16.97
N VAL A 380 -4.87 23.73 17.35
CA VAL A 380 -4.43 23.65 18.75
C VAL A 380 -3.86 24.98 19.26
N LYS A 381 -3.15 25.75 18.41
CA LYS A 381 -2.53 27.01 18.85
C LYS A 381 -3.58 28.05 19.28
N PRO A 382 -4.65 28.33 18.52
CA PRO A 382 -5.74 29.20 18.98
C PRO A 382 -6.39 28.74 20.28
N ILE A 383 -6.67 27.44 20.41
CA ILE A 383 -7.29 26.88 21.61
C ILE A 383 -6.37 27.05 22.83
N SER A 384 -5.05 26.86 22.67
CA SER A 384 -4.10 27.06 23.77
C SER A 384 -3.96 28.52 24.21
N LEU A 385 -4.22 29.48 23.32
CA LEU A 385 -4.24 30.91 23.68
C LEU A 385 -5.50 31.28 24.47
N LEU A 386 -6.64 30.65 24.15
CA LEU A 386 -7.86 30.77 24.94
C LEU A 386 -7.69 30.19 26.34
N ASP A 387 -7.06 29.01 26.44
CA ASP A 387 -6.71 28.39 27.74
C ASP A 387 -5.78 29.29 28.57
N LYS A 388 -4.73 29.85 27.95
CA LYS A 388 -3.82 30.78 28.64
C LYS A 388 -4.53 32.05 29.11
N ALA A 389 -5.41 32.62 28.29
CA ALA A 389 -6.19 33.79 28.66
C ALA A 389 -7.16 33.50 29.82
N ALA A 390 -7.76 32.31 29.85
CA ALA A 390 -8.58 31.87 30.98
C ALA A 390 -7.77 31.76 32.28
N GLN A 391 -6.55 31.22 32.20
CA GLN A 391 -5.62 31.16 33.35
C GLN A 391 -5.17 32.55 33.80
N GLU A 392 -4.93 33.50 32.88
CA GLU A 392 -4.58 34.89 33.20
C GLU A 392 -5.72 35.62 33.95
N ILE A 393 -6.99 35.37 33.59
CA ILE A 393 -8.16 35.87 34.34
C ILE A 393 -8.18 35.29 35.76
N GLN A 394 -7.94 33.98 35.90
CA GLN A 394 -7.88 33.32 37.20
C GLN A 394 -6.75 33.86 38.09
N ALA A 395 -5.63 34.26 37.49
CA ALA A 395 -4.49 34.83 38.21
C ALA A 395 -4.63 36.34 38.49
N GLU A 396 -5.77 36.96 38.18
CA GLU A 396 -6.00 38.41 38.27
C GLU A 396 -5.05 39.28 37.42
N GLU A 397 -4.41 38.70 36.41
CA GLU A 397 -3.43 39.36 35.52
C GLU A 397 -3.89 39.25 34.06
N PHE A 398 -5.14 39.60 33.78
CA PHE A 398 -5.68 39.48 32.43
C PHE A 398 -5.07 40.49 31.47
N HIS A 399 -4.48 39.99 30.39
CA HIS A 399 -3.86 40.74 29.32
C HIS A 399 -4.67 40.59 28.01
N PRO A 400 -5.50 41.58 27.63
CA PRO A 400 -6.33 41.54 26.42
C PRO A 400 -5.54 41.26 25.14
N GLU A 401 -4.26 41.65 25.11
CA GLU A 401 -3.30 41.40 24.03
C GLU A 401 -3.04 39.91 23.73
N THR A 402 -3.20 39.01 24.72
CA THR A 402 -2.97 37.56 24.56
C THR A 402 -3.89 36.93 23.50
N LEU A 403 -5.09 37.50 23.32
CA LEU A 403 -6.13 36.96 22.42
C LEU A 403 -6.15 37.61 21.02
N VAL A 404 -5.44 38.72 20.82
CA VAL A 404 -5.35 39.44 19.54
C VAL A 404 -5.03 38.56 18.33
N PRO A 405 -4.13 37.55 18.42
CA PRO A 405 -3.87 36.66 17.29
C PRO A 405 -5.07 35.79 16.87
N VAL A 406 -6.00 35.49 17.79
CA VAL A 406 -7.17 34.65 17.52
C VAL A 406 -8.39 35.50 17.11
N LEU A 407 -8.51 36.71 17.65
CA LEU A 407 -9.61 37.65 17.35
C LEU A 407 -9.73 38.01 15.86
N LYS A 408 -8.62 37.98 15.12
CA LYS A 408 -8.54 38.28 13.68
C LYS A 408 -8.99 37.13 12.77
N ARG A 409 -9.32 35.96 13.31
CA ARG A 409 -9.81 34.84 12.51
C ARG A 409 -11.28 35.06 12.15
N ASP A 410 -11.65 34.68 10.93
CA ASP A 410 -13.02 34.79 10.41
C ASP A 410 -13.84 33.50 10.59
N ASP A 411 -13.28 32.51 11.28
CA ASP A 411 -13.91 31.22 11.57
C ASP A 411 -14.54 31.17 12.98
N GLU A 412 -15.09 30.01 13.33
CA GLU A 412 -15.78 29.75 14.59
C GLU A 412 -14.86 29.99 15.80
N LEU A 413 -13.56 29.71 15.67
CA LEU A 413 -12.57 29.97 16.73
C LEU A 413 -12.33 31.47 16.92
N GLY A 414 -12.34 32.26 15.84
CA GLY A 414 -12.30 33.71 15.93
C GLY A 414 -13.55 34.30 16.57
N GLN A 415 -14.73 33.77 16.23
CA GLN A 415 -15.99 34.18 16.85
C GLN A 415 -16.00 33.87 18.34
N LEU A 416 -15.59 32.66 18.73
CA LEU A 416 -15.48 32.25 20.13
C LEU A 416 -14.50 33.15 20.90
N ALA A 417 -13.35 33.49 20.31
CA ALA A 417 -12.38 34.39 20.95
C ALA A 417 -12.93 35.81 21.15
N ARG A 418 -13.73 36.34 20.21
CA ARG A 418 -14.38 37.66 20.35
C ARG A 418 -15.35 37.68 21.51
N VAL A 419 -16.22 36.67 21.60
CA VAL A 419 -17.18 36.54 22.71
C VAL A 419 -16.44 36.36 24.05
N PHE A 420 -15.41 35.50 24.08
CA PHE A 420 -14.59 35.29 25.27
C PHE A 420 -13.89 36.57 25.74
N GLN A 421 -13.29 37.35 24.82
CA GLN A 421 -12.64 38.63 25.13
C GLN A 421 -13.62 39.63 25.76
N GLU A 422 -14.82 39.78 25.21
CA GLU A 422 -15.82 40.68 25.77
C GLU A 422 -16.23 40.29 27.18
N MET A 423 -16.42 38.99 27.43
CA MET A 423 -16.72 38.48 28.77
C MET A 423 -15.55 38.71 29.74
N ALA A 424 -14.33 38.37 29.32
CA ALA A 424 -13.11 38.51 30.12
C ALA A 424 -12.86 39.96 30.56
N VAL A 425 -12.98 40.92 29.63
CA VAL A 425 -12.83 42.35 29.92
C VAL A 425 -13.88 42.84 30.92
N LYS A 426 -15.14 42.40 30.79
CA LYS A 426 -16.22 42.78 31.73
C LYS A 426 -15.96 42.23 33.13
N ILE A 427 -15.55 40.96 33.24
CA ILE A 427 -15.26 40.31 34.52
C ILE A 427 -14.09 41.01 35.20
N TYR A 428 -12.97 41.20 34.49
CA TYR A 428 -11.76 41.82 35.04
C TYR A 428 -12.01 43.27 35.52
N ASN A 429 -12.71 44.08 34.72
CA ASN A 429 -13.01 45.46 35.09
C ASN A 429 -13.99 45.54 36.27
N ARG A 430 -14.95 44.60 36.36
CA ARG A 430 -15.89 44.55 37.49
C ARG A 430 -15.16 44.23 38.79
N GLU A 431 -14.26 43.25 38.82
CA GLU A 431 -13.48 42.92 40.01
C GLU A 431 -12.56 44.07 40.46
N LYS A 432 -11.85 44.70 39.52
CA LYS A 432 -11.00 45.86 39.82
C LYS A 432 -11.79 47.06 40.34
N GLY A 433 -12.99 47.29 39.79
CA GLY A 433 -13.92 48.32 40.25
C GLY A 433 -14.42 48.07 41.67
N MET A 434 -14.80 46.82 41.97
CA MET A 434 -15.23 46.43 43.32
C MET A 434 -14.11 46.58 44.35
N LYS A 435 -12.86 46.20 44.03
CA LYS A 435 -11.71 46.40 44.92
C LYS A 435 -11.46 47.88 45.22
N LYS A 436 -11.54 48.76 44.21
CA LYS A 436 -11.41 50.22 44.43
C LYS A 436 -12.52 50.80 45.33
N GLN A 437 -13.76 50.36 45.14
CA GLN A 437 -14.88 50.80 45.98
C GLN A 437 -14.71 50.34 47.44
N MET A 438 -14.23 49.11 47.63
CA MET A 438 -13.90 48.59 48.97
C MET A 438 -12.76 49.37 49.65
N GLU A 439 -11.73 49.77 48.90
CA GLU A 439 -10.60 50.54 49.42
C GLU A 439 -10.99 51.97 49.78
N GLN A 440 -11.86 52.60 48.97
CA GLN A 440 -12.41 53.93 49.23
C GLN A 440 -13.32 53.95 50.46
N LEU A 441 -14.19 52.94 50.63
CA LEU A 441 -15.01 52.77 51.83
C LEU A 441 -14.17 52.52 53.10
N ARG A 442 -13.01 51.88 52.96
CA ARG A 442 -12.08 51.63 54.07
C ARG A 442 -11.39 52.91 54.54
N LEU A 443 -11.06 53.81 53.61
CA LEU A 443 -10.49 55.14 53.91
C LEU A 443 -11.52 56.07 54.58
N GLU A 444 -12.78 56.08 54.13
CA GLU A 444 -13.86 56.87 54.77
C GLU A 444 -14.16 56.43 56.21
N GLN A 445 -13.99 55.14 56.52
CA GLN A 445 -14.15 54.62 57.89
C GLN A 445 -12.99 54.97 58.82
N GLU A 446 -11.80 55.26 58.31
CA GLU A 446 -10.66 55.70 59.12
C GLU A 446 -10.76 57.18 59.50
N GLU A 447 -11.27 58.04 58.61
CA GLU A 447 -11.56 59.45 58.93
C GLU A 447 -12.68 59.60 59.98
N ALA A 448 -13.70 58.74 59.94
CA ALA A 448 -14.80 58.76 60.90
C ALA A 448 -14.39 58.35 62.34
N LYS A 449 -13.32 57.56 62.49
CA LYS A 449 -12.82 57.10 63.80
C LYS A 449 -11.94 58.12 64.52
N ALA A 450 -11.32 59.05 63.79
CA ALA A 450 -10.41 60.05 64.37
C ALA A 450 -11.14 61.18 65.14
N ALA A 451 -12.43 61.40 64.87
CA ALA A 451 -13.18 62.53 65.45
C ALA A 451 -13.87 62.23 66.80
N THR A 452 -13.95 60.96 67.24
CA THR A 452 -14.83 60.56 68.36
C THR A 452 -14.11 60.43 69.72
N GLN A 453 -12.82 60.74 69.80
CA GLN A 453 -11.98 60.38 70.96
C GLN A 453 -11.89 61.43 72.08
N LEU A 454 -12.62 62.56 72.02
CA LEU A 454 -12.30 63.74 72.84
C LEU A 454 -13.42 64.33 73.73
N ALA A 455 -14.45 63.59 74.12
CA ALA A 455 -15.27 64.04 75.25
C ALA A 455 -16.15 62.95 75.88
N THR A 456 -15.83 62.55 77.11
CA THR A 456 -16.83 62.13 78.10
C THR A 456 -16.37 62.65 79.46
N ILE A 457 -17.14 63.57 80.07
CA ILE A 457 -17.46 63.65 81.51
C ILE A 457 -18.48 64.81 81.74
N ASN A 458 -19.62 64.44 82.35
CA ASN A 458 -20.61 65.20 83.15
C ASN A 458 -21.25 66.51 82.62
N GLN A 459 -22.56 66.44 82.31
CA GLN A 459 -23.63 67.06 83.13
C GLN A 459 -25.05 66.75 82.60
N LYS A 460 -26.02 66.94 83.51
CA LYS A 460 -27.47 66.74 83.40
C LYS A 460 -28.16 67.56 82.30
N SER A 461 -29.27 66.99 81.82
CA SER A 461 -30.43 67.61 81.13
C SER A 461 -30.30 67.86 79.63
N TYR A 462 -31.01 67.06 78.80
CA TYR A 462 -31.84 67.47 77.64
C TYR A 462 -32.27 66.23 76.80
N VAL A 463 -33.12 65.34 77.33
CA VAL A 463 -33.73 64.23 76.52
C VAL A 463 -35.23 64.03 76.84
N GLN A 464 -35.87 64.98 77.54
CA GLN A 464 -37.30 65.17 77.38
C GLN A 464 -37.47 66.15 76.25
N ASP A 465 -38.17 65.71 75.21
CA ASP A 465 -38.39 66.39 73.94
C ASP A 465 -37.11 66.53 73.09
N LEU A 466 -36.82 65.70 72.10
CA LEU A 466 -37.73 64.97 71.27
C LEU A 466 -36.87 63.96 70.51
N LEU A 467 -37.20 62.70 70.77
CA LEU A 467 -37.54 61.76 69.74
C LEU A 467 -36.43 61.31 68.76
N ARG A 468 -36.53 60.00 68.59
CA ARG A 468 -36.18 59.20 67.41
C ARG A 468 -34.79 58.63 67.45
N GLN A 469 -34.83 57.29 67.50
CA GLN A 469 -33.80 56.33 67.16
C GLN A 469 -32.79 56.12 68.28
N ALA A 470 -32.44 54.91 68.65
CA ALA A 470 -32.85 53.60 68.19
C ALA A 470 -32.18 52.60 69.16
N GLN A 471 -32.88 51.51 69.42
CA GLN A 471 -32.33 50.21 69.80
C GLN A 471 -31.51 50.10 71.12
N LYS A 472 -31.88 49.13 71.95
CA LYS A 472 -31.21 47.81 72.03
C LYS A 472 -31.68 47.09 73.30
N LEU A 473 -32.40 45.97 73.18
CA LEU A 473 -31.93 44.60 72.92
C LEU A 473 -31.54 43.83 74.18
N ARG A 474 -32.36 42.81 74.51
CA ARG A 474 -32.05 41.41 74.86
C ARG A 474 -33.25 40.87 75.62
N SER A 475 -33.80 39.69 75.36
CA SER A 475 -33.30 38.43 74.79
C SER A 475 -34.43 37.74 74.02
N LYS A 476 -34.21 37.22 72.81
CA LYS A 476 -34.05 35.77 72.54
C LYS A 476 -35.12 34.91 73.22
N THR A 477 -36.18 34.59 72.46
CA THR A 477 -36.87 33.29 72.28
C THR A 477 -38.15 33.59 71.51
N GLU A 478 -38.39 32.86 70.41
CA GLU A 478 -39.66 32.74 69.67
C GLU A 478 -40.26 34.00 69.02
N GLU A 479 -40.15 34.12 67.68
CA GLU A 479 -41.30 34.41 66.78
C GLU A 479 -40.83 34.53 65.32
N TYR A 480 -40.61 33.38 64.68
CA TYR A 480 -40.67 33.25 63.23
C TYR A 480 -42.15 33.14 62.74
N GLN A 481 -43.09 33.85 63.38
CA GLN A 481 -44.53 33.79 63.06
C GLN A 481 -45.19 35.12 62.66
N ALA A 482 -44.46 36.24 62.57
CA ALA A 482 -45.06 37.56 62.28
C ALA A 482 -44.79 38.12 60.87
N LEU A 483 -44.73 37.27 59.83
CA LEU A 483 -45.06 37.70 58.46
C LEU A 483 -46.27 36.91 58.00
N ASN A 484 -47.39 37.60 57.80
CA ASN A 484 -48.62 36.98 57.31
C ASN A 484 -48.34 36.32 55.95
N LEU A 485 -48.64 35.01 55.84
CA LEU A 485 -48.45 34.26 54.60
C LEU A 485 -49.26 34.87 53.46
N ALA A 486 -50.44 35.40 53.76
CA ALA A 486 -51.29 36.11 52.81
C ALA A 486 -50.55 37.30 52.17
N ASP A 487 -49.82 38.10 52.97
CA ASP A 487 -49.10 39.28 52.48
C ASP A 487 -47.86 38.93 51.65
N LEU A 488 -47.22 37.78 51.93
CA LEU A 488 -46.08 37.30 51.14
C LEU A 488 -46.52 36.68 49.82
N LEU A 489 -47.61 35.92 49.81
CA LEU A 489 -48.16 35.33 48.59
C LEU A 489 -48.63 36.41 47.61
N ARG A 490 -49.27 37.48 48.10
CA ARG A 490 -49.68 38.63 47.28
C ARG A 490 -48.53 39.38 46.59
N LYS A 491 -47.31 39.30 47.13
CA LYS A 491 -46.12 39.93 46.52
C LYS A 491 -45.59 39.16 45.33
N VAL A 492 -45.95 37.88 45.21
CA VAL A 492 -45.60 37.09 44.03
C VAL A 492 -46.50 37.55 42.88
N LYS A 493 -45.86 37.90 41.76
CA LYS A 493 -46.49 38.55 40.61
C LYS A 493 -47.70 37.79 40.05
N TYR A 494 -47.84 36.48 40.28
CA TYR A 494 -48.94 35.67 39.76
C TYR A 494 -50.16 35.61 40.71
N PHE A 495 -50.03 36.04 41.96
CA PHE A 495 -51.10 35.99 42.97
C PHE A 495 -51.60 37.38 43.38
N HIS A 496 -51.22 38.43 42.64
CA HIS A 496 -51.56 39.82 42.97
C HIS A 496 -53.06 40.13 42.87
N ASN A 497 -53.81 39.39 42.04
CA ASN A 497 -55.24 39.58 41.81
C ASN A 497 -56.14 38.59 42.58
N PHE A 498 -55.57 37.78 43.48
CA PHE A 498 -56.33 36.76 44.20
C PHE A 498 -57.23 37.40 45.26
N SER A 499 -58.48 36.95 45.35
CA SER A 499 -59.40 37.39 46.40
C SER A 499 -58.94 36.87 47.78
N GLU A 500 -59.51 37.42 48.86
CA GLU A 500 -59.21 36.93 50.22
C GLU A 500 -59.53 35.42 50.38
N SER A 501 -60.58 34.90 49.71
CA SER A 501 -60.88 33.46 49.74
C SER A 501 -59.85 32.63 48.96
N ASP A 502 -59.36 33.14 47.83
CA ASP A 502 -58.34 32.47 47.01
C ASP A 502 -57.02 32.34 47.77
N ILE A 503 -56.58 33.41 48.46
CA ILE A 503 -55.36 33.38 49.27
C ILE A 503 -55.51 32.40 50.45
N GLN A 504 -56.70 32.32 51.06
CA GLN A 504 -56.93 31.40 52.17
C GLN A 504 -56.96 29.93 51.72
N GLU A 505 -57.55 29.64 50.56
CA GLU A 505 -57.50 28.32 49.93
C GLU A 505 -56.06 27.94 49.58
N MET A 506 -55.29 28.90 49.06
CA MET A 506 -53.89 28.70 48.73
C MET A 506 -53.03 28.42 49.97
N ILE A 507 -53.35 29.02 51.11
CA ILE A 507 -52.68 28.72 52.39
C ILE A 507 -52.98 27.29 52.86
N ASN A 508 -54.14 26.72 52.52
CA ASN A 508 -54.54 25.39 52.99
C ASN A 508 -53.89 24.24 52.20
N ILE A 509 -53.44 24.48 50.97
CA ILE A 509 -52.84 23.47 50.08
C ILE A 509 -51.31 23.37 50.21
N GLY A 510 -50.68 24.21 51.03
CA GLY A 510 -49.22 24.25 51.16
C GLY A 510 -48.76 24.88 52.47
N TYR A 511 -47.46 24.94 52.69
CA TYR A 511 -46.88 25.45 53.93
C TYR A 511 -45.57 26.20 53.72
N LYS A 512 -45.18 27.02 54.69
CA LYS A 512 -43.89 27.72 54.66
C LYS A 512 -42.75 26.83 55.14
N LYS A 513 -41.62 26.86 54.46
CA LYS A 513 -40.38 26.20 54.88
C LYS A 513 -39.21 27.18 54.79
N LEU A 514 -38.55 27.45 55.91
CA LEU A 514 -37.33 28.26 55.94
C LEU A 514 -36.12 27.34 55.81
N ILE A 515 -35.23 27.65 54.86
CA ILE A 515 -33.98 26.93 54.62
C ILE A 515 -32.82 27.93 54.75
N LYS A 516 -31.78 27.55 55.48
CA LYS A 516 -30.64 28.45 55.76
C LYS A 516 -29.73 28.58 54.54
N GLU A 517 -29.00 29.68 54.44
CA GLU A 517 -27.99 29.88 53.39
C GLU A 517 -27.01 28.69 53.32
N GLY A 518 -26.77 28.20 52.11
CA GLY A 518 -25.86 27.09 51.82
C GLY A 518 -26.47 25.69 51.91
N ASP A 519 -27.69 25.56 52.44
CA ASP A 519 -28.39 24.28 52.54
C ASP A 519 -29.07 23.87 51.21
N TYR A 520 -29.25 22.56 51.06
CA TYR A 520 -29.86 21.97 49.88
C TYR A 520 -31.38 21.89 50.02
N VAL A 521 -32.12 22.37 49.04
CA VAL A 521 -33.58 22.21 48.98
C VAL A 521 -33.94 20.82 48.44
N CYS A 522 -33.27 20.41 47.37
CA CYS A 522 -33.32 19.07 46.78
C CYS A 522 -32.06 18.82 45.97
N ARG A 523 -31.69 17.55 45.75
CA ARG A 523 -30.54 17.15 44.94
C ARG A 523 -30.96 16.43 43.66
N GLU A 524 -30.10 16.49 42.65
CA GLU A 524 -30.24 15.72 41.40
C GLU A 524 -30.51 14.23 41.70
N ASP A 525 -31.35 13.59 40.88
CA ASP A 525 -31.84 12.20 40.99
C ASP A 525 -32.73 11.86 42.21
N GLU A 526 -32.98 12.78 43.13
CA GLU A 526 -33.96 12.55 44.20
C GLU A 526 -35.39 12.49 43.63
N PRO A 527 -36.33 11.75 44.26
CA PRO A 527 -37.74 11.80 43.85
C PRO A 527 -38.30 13.23 43.95
N GLY A 528 -39.00 13.69 42.92
CA GLY A 528 -39.67 14.99 42.94
C GLY A 528 -41.11 14.89 43.41
N ASP A 529 -41.36 15.26 44.66
CA ASP A 529 -42.64 15.13 45.37
C ASP A 529 -43.33 16.48 45.67
N ALA A 530 -42.60 17.58 45.58
CA ALA A 530 -43.11 18.93 45.88
C ALA A 530 -42.62 20.02 44.90
N PHE A 531 -43.44 21.05 44.78
CA PHE A 531 -43.23 22.29 44.05
C PHE A 531 -42.93 23.43 45.04
N TYR A 532 -41.99 24.31 44.68
CA TYR A 532 -41.48 25.35 45.58
C TYR A 532 -41.62 26.73 44.96
N ILE A 533 -42.24 27.65 45.70
CA ILE A 533 -42.27 29.08 45.36
C ILE A 533 -41.37 29.84 46.34
N ILE A 534 -40.48 30.68 45.81
CA ILE A 534 -39.56 31.47 46.63
C ILE A 534 -40.30 32.72 47.11
N LEU A 535 -40.64 32.77 48.40
CA LEU A 535 -41.30 33.94 48.99
C LEU A 535 -40.31 35.06 49.25
N THR A 536 -39.14 34.73 49.79
CA THR A 536 -38.02 35.64 50.02
C THR A 536 -36.70 34.86 50.05
N GLY A 537 -35.65 35.38 49.42
CA GLY A 537 -34.33 34.74 49.37
C GLY A 537 -33.93 34.35 47.95
N THR A 538 -32.82 33.65 47.82
CA THR A 538 -32.22 33.28 46.52
C THR A 538 -31.66 31.87 46.57
N VAL A 539 -31.83 31.13 45.48
CA VAL A 539 -31.31 29.77 45.30
C VAL A 539 -30.55 29.67 44.00
N GLU A 540 -29.53 28.84 43.96
CA GLU A 540 -28.86 28.42 42.73
C GLU A 540 -29.25 27.00 42.34
N ILE A 541 -29.34 26.77 41.03
CA ILE A 541 -29.65 25.48 40.43
C ILE A 541 -28.44 25.05 39.61
N TYR A 542 -27.95 23.83 39.83
CA TYR A 542 -26.82 23.28 39.08
C TYR A 542 -26.92 21.75 38.96
N VAL A 543 -26.38 21.19 37.88
CA VAL A 543 -26.32 19.74 37.63
C VAL A 543 -24.98 19.22 38.14
N GLU A 544 -25.00 18.34 39.15
CA GLU A 544 -23.80 17.90 39.87
C GLU A 544 -22.91 17.00 39.00
N LYS A 545 -23.52 16.07 38.25
CA LYS A 545 -22.77 15.08 37.44
C LYS A 545 -21.89 15.70 36.35
N ILE A 546 -22.35 16.81 35.78
CA ILE A 546 -21.64 17.54 34.72
C ILE A 546 -21.08 18.89 35.21
N ASN A 547 -21.18 19.14 36.52
CA ASN A 547 -20.75 20.38 37.19
C ASN A 547 -21.18 21.65 36.42
N LYS A 548 -22.43 21.68 35.95
CA LYS A 548 -23.00 22.76 35.11
C LYS A 548 -23.97 23.58 35.95
N PHE A 549 -23.61 24.83 36.23
CA PHE A 549 -24.56 25.80 36.80
C PHE A 549 -25.64 26.14 35.77
N LEU A 550 -26.91 26.02 36.16
CA LEU A 550 -28.04 26.32 35.30
C LEU A 550 -28.47 27.78 35.45
N THR A 551 -28.85 28.19 36.67
CA THR A 551 -29.36 29.53 36.93
C THR A 551 -29.43 29.85 38.44
N THR A 552 -29.67 31.12 38.78
CA THR A 552 -30.06 31.55 40.13
C THR A 552 -31.49 32.09 40.08
N LEU A 553 -32.32 31.63 41.01
CA LEU A 553 -33.71 32.05 41.18
C LEU A 553 -33.85 32.90 42.44
N SER A 554 -34.66 33.96 42.38
CA SER A 554 -34.93 34.88 43.48
C SER A 554 -36.42 34.92 43.85
N ASP A 555 -36.79 35.77 44.80
CA ASP A 555 -38.15 35.96 45.26
C ASP A 555 -39.15 36.19 44.11
N GLY A 556 -40.33 35.56 44.24
CA GLY A 556 -41.39 35.60 43.23
C GLY A 556 -41.26 34.59 42.09
N THR A 557 -40.19 33.78 42.07
CA THR A 557 -40.00 32.67 41.12
C THR A 557 -40.27 31.31 41.77
N PHE A 558 -40.33 30.25 40.97
CA PHE A 558 -40.61 28.89 41.43
C PHE A 558 -39.68 27.86 40.79
N PHE A 559 -39.60 26.68 41.38
CA PHE A 559 -38.87 25.53 40.83
C PHE A 559 -39.47 24.20 41.31
N GLY A 560 -39.09 23.12 40.62
CA GLY A 560 -39.49 21.75 40.94
C GLY A 560 -40.71 21.25 40.16
N GLU A 561 -41.22 22.06 39.23
CA GLU A 561 -42.30 21.73 38.30
C GLU A 561 -41.95 20.57 37.37
N LEU A 562 -40.70 20.51 36.86
CA LEU A 562 -40.28 19.51 35.89
C LEU A 562 -40.49 18.07 36.38
N SER A 563 -40.09 17.77 37.62
CA SER A 563 -40.21 16.42 38.18
C SER A 563 -41.66 16.00 38.39
N LEU A 564 -42.52 16.94 38.81
CA LEU A 564 -43.95 16.67 39.04
C LEU A 564 -44.74 16.55 37.74
N LEU A 565 -44.41 17.37 36.74
CA LEU A 565 -45.07 17.41 35.43
C LEU A 565 -44.61 16.33 34.46
N LEU A 566 -43.39 15.81 34.62
CA LEU A 566 -42.85 14.75 33.76
C LEU A 566 -42.81 13.39 34.46
N GLY A 567 -42.99 13.33 35.78
CA GLY A 567 -42.91 12.09 36.56
C GLY A 567 -41.50 11.52 36.66
N ILE A 568 -40.49 12.38 36.57
CA ILE A 568 -39.07 12.03 36.57
C ILE A 568 -38.40 12.50 37.88
N PRO A 569 -37.27 11.88 38.30
CA PRO A 569 -36.46 12.38 39.40
C PRO A 569 -35.99 13.84 39.18
N ARG A 570 -35.51 14.50 40.24
CA ARG A 570 -34.98 15.87 40.19
C ARG A 570 -33.88 15.98 39.14
N THR A 571 -34.03 16.92 38.21
CA THR A 571 -33.14 17.07 37.04
C THR A 571 -31.86 17.88 37.34
N ALA A 572 -31.82 18.55 38.48
CA ALA A 572 -30.71 19.36 38.98
C ALA A 572 -30.78 19.51 40.51
N THR A 573 -29.65 19.85 41.12
CA THR A 573 -29.53 20.18 42.53
C THR A 573 -29.85 21.65 42.76
N VAL A 574 -30.62 21.95 43.83
CA VAL A 574 -30.98 23.32 44.23
C VAL A 574 -30.41 23.61 45.61
N ARG A 575 -29.59 24.67 45.70
CA ARG A 575 -28.95 25.12 46.94
C ARG A 575 -29.30 26.57 47.22
N THR A 576 -29.60 26.91 48.47
CA THR A 576 -29.86 28.29 48.88
C THR A 576 -28.56 29.11 48.90
N THR A 577 -28.60 30.33 48.36
CA THR A 577 -27.49 31.30 48.42
C THR A 577 -27.72 32.40 49.44
N THR A 578 -28.92 32.48 50.02
CA THR A 578 -29.28 33.27 51.20
C THR A 578 -30.30 32.50 52.04
N ASP A 579 -30.56 32.92 53.28
CA ASP A 579 -31.68 32.39 54.09
C ASP A 579 -32.99 32.55 53.29
N THR A 580 -33.55 31.41 52.85
CA THR A 580 -34.64 31.38 51.86
C THR A 580 -35.91 30.82 52.47
N LEU A 581 -36.98 31.60 52.40
CA LEU A 581 -38.33 31.19 52.80
C LEU A 581 -39.10 30.72 51.56
N LEU A 582 -39.48 29.45 51.57
CA LEU A 582 -40.22 28.80 50.49
C LEU A 582 -41.68 28.60 50.90
N PHE A 583 -42.58 28.65 49.93
CA PHE A 583 -43.91 28.06 50.03
C PHE A 583 -43.89 26.73 49.28
N VAL A 584 -44.14 25.65 50.02
CA VAL A 584 -44.06 24.27 49.53
C VAL A 584 -45.46 23.74 49.29
N VAL A 585 -45.70 23.24 48.09
CA VAL A 585 -46.95 22.63 47.68
C VAL A 585 -46.64 21.21 47.19
N ASP A 586 -47.35 20.22 47.70
CA ASP A 586 -47.18 18.84 47.23
C ASP A 586 -47.90 18.61 45.89
N ARG A 587 -47.84 17.39 45.38
CA ARG A 587 -48.43 17.04 44.08
C ARG A 587 -49.94 17.30 44.01
N ASP A 588 -50.67 16.95 45.07
CA ASP A 588 -52.13 17.08 45.10
C ASP A 588 -52.53 18.56 45.25
N GLY A 589 -51.81 19.33 46.07
CA GLY A 589 -51.97 20.77 46.16
C GLY A 589 -51.65 21.50 44.85
N LEU A 590 -50.64 21.05 44.11
CA LEU A 590 -50.32 21.60 42.79
C LEU A 590 -51.43 21.30 41.78
N GLN A 591 -52.04 20.11 41.85
CA GLN A 591 -53.20 19.77 41.02
C GLN A 591 -54.35 20.76 41.23
N THR A 592 -54.71 21.02 42.50
CA THR A 592 -55.77 21.97 42.85
C THR A 592 -55.44 23.39 42.37
N LEU A 593 -54.18 23.82 42.48
CA LEU A 593 -53.74 25.13 41.98
C LEU A 593 -53.90 25.28 40.48
N LEU A 594 -53.48 24.28 39.70
CA LEU A 594 -53.54 24.34 38.25
C LEU A 594 -54.99 24.28 37.74
N GLN A 595 -55.88 23.56 38.44
CA GLN A 595 -57.32 23.52 38.14
C GLN A 595 -58.02 24.86 38.39
N ASN A 596 -57.68 25.52 39.49
CA ASN A 596 -58.37 26.75 39.90
C ASN A 596 -57.76 28.02 39.29
N TYR A 597 -56.47 28.00 38.90
CA TYR A 597 -55.74 29.20 38.44
C TYR A 597 -54.98 28.96 37.14
N GLN A 598 -55.68 29.17 36.03
CA GLN A 598 -55.16 28.93 34.67
C GLN A 598 -53.95 29.82 34.30
N GLU A 599 -53.84 31.04 34.86
CA GLU A 599 -52.68 31.92 34.66
C GLU A 599 -51.37 31.31 35.20
N LEU A 600 -51.42 30.56 36.30
CA LEU A 600 -50.25 29.88 36.86
C LEU A 600 -49.79 28.74 35.95
N ALA A 601 -50.73 27.98 35.39
CA ALA A 601 -50.44 26.91 34.42
C ALA A 601 -49.76 27.46 33.16
N ASP A 602 -50.19 28.61 32.66
CA ASP A 602 -49.58 29.27 31.51
C ASP A 602 -48.16 29.79 31.80
N GLN A 603 -47.90 30.27 33.01
CA GLN A 603 -46.55 30.70 33.42
C GLN A 603 -45.60 29.53 33.61
N ILE A 604 -46.07 28.42 34.18
CA ILE A 604 -45.31 27.17 34.25
C ILE A 604 -44.99 26.65 32.84
N ALA A 605 -45.96 26.68 31.92
CA ALA A 605 -45.72 26.31 30.53
C ALA A 605 -44.69 27.23 29.84
N LEU A 606 -44.75 28.54 30.08
CA LEU A 606 -43.81 29.51 29.55
C LEU A 606 -42.39 29.32 30.12
N GLU A 607 -42.26 29.02 31.41
CA GLU A 607 -40.96 28.78 32.03
C GLU A 607 -40.33 27.48 31.52
N LEU A 608 -41.12 26.42 31.37
CA LEU A 608 -40.69 25.18 30.71
C LEU A 608 -40.25 25.42 29.25
N HIS A 609 -40.91 26.32 28.54
CA HIS A 609 -40.50 26.70 27.18
C HIS A 609 -39.13 27.40 27.17
N LYS A 610 -38.78 28.20 28.18
CA LYS A 610 -37.44 28.82 28.29
C LYS A 610 -36.34 27.78 28.49
N HIS A 611 -36.66 26.64 29.09
CA HIS A 611 -35.75 25.51 29.28
C HIS A 611 -35.77 24.51 28.12
N LYS A 612 -36.42 24.83 26.98
CA LYS A 612 -36.52 23.96 25.79
C LYS A 612 -35.17 23.38 25.36
N ALA A 613 -34.11 24.19 25.33
CA ALA A 613 -32.79 23.71 24.90
C ALA A 613 -32.20 22.63 25.83
N GLU A 614 -32.49 22.68 27.14
CA GLU A 614 -32.09 21.66 28.11
C GLU A 614 -32.96 20.39 28.00
N LEU A 615 -34.24 20.57 27.67
CA LEU A 615 -35.18 19.46 27.42
C LEU A 615 -34.86 18.73 26.10
N ASP A 616 -34.46 19.48 25.06
CA ASP A 616 -34.02 18.95 23.76
C ASP A 616 -32.70 18.15 23.92
N GLU A 617 -31.74 18.63 24.74
CA GLU A 617 -30.50 17.90 25.09
C GLU A 617 -30.78 16.56 25.81
N ARG A 618 -31.93 16.42 26.47
CA ARG A 618 -32.31 15.23 27.27
C ARG A 618 -33.42 14.39 26.60
N GLN A 619 -33.72 14.65 25.32
CA GLN A 619 -34.78 13.97 24.58
C GLN A 619 -34.58 12.44 24.49
N GLU A 620 -33.34 11.95 24.42
CA GLU A 620 -33.03 10.52 24.49
C GLU A 620 -33.37 9.89 25.87
N MET A 621 -33.18 10.64 26.97
CA MET A 621 -33.57 10.18 28.30
C MET A 621 -35.09 10.04 28.41
N PHE A 622 -35.86 10.96 27.84
CA PHE A 622 -37.32 10.89 27.83
C PHE A 622 -37.85 9.73 26.98
N LYS A 623 -37.19 9.40 25.85
CA LYS A 623 -37.47 8.19 25.08
C LYS A 623 -37.19 6.92 25.90
N ASN A 624 -36.04 6.87 26.58
CA ASN A 624 -35.66 5.73 27.42
C ASN A 624 -36.57 5.51 28.63
N LEU A 625 -37.19 6.57 29.15
CA LEU A 625 -38.18 6.51 30.23
C LEU A 625 -39.63 6.26 29.73
N GLY A 626 -39.83 6.08 28.41
CA GLY A 626 -41.13 5.79 27.82
C GLY A 626 -42.12 6.97 27.82
N LEU A 627 -41.61 8.20 28.00
CA LEU A 627 -42.42 9.41 28.10
C LEU A 627 -42.71 10.08 26.73
N ILE A 628 -41.96 9.70 25.69
CA ILE A 628 -42.10 10.18 24.30
C ILE A 628 -42.09 8.96 23.37
N GLU A 629 -43.14 8.78 22.56
CA GLU A 629 -43.23 7.71 21.57
C GLU A 629 -42.29 7.97 20.38
N GLU A 630 -41.72 6.93 19.75
CA GLU A 630 -40.65 7.04 18.75
C GLU A 630 -40.95 7.98 17.56
N ASN A 631 -42.23 8.24 17.28
CA ASN A 631 -42.70 9.07 16.16
C ASN A 631 -43.46 10.35 16.59
N ASP A 632 -43.45 10.74 17.88
CA ASP A 632 -44.16 11.94 18.33
C ASP A 632 -43.29 13.21 18.20
N ASN A 633 -43.45 13.92 17.08
CA ASN A 633 -42.77 15.20 16.81
C ASN A 633 -43.44 16.42 17.49
N SER A 634 -44.53 16.22 18.24
CA SER A 634 -45.31 17.34 18.78
C SER A 634 -44.56 18.17 19.83
N PHE A 635 -43.58 17.59 20.52
CA PHE A 635 -42.68 18.34 21.42
C PHE A 635 -41.79 19.33 20.66
N ASN A 636 -41.26 18.93 19.51
CA ASN A 636 -40.32 19.75 18.73
C ASN A 636 -41.02 20.88 17.97
N GLU A 637 -42.22 20.62 17.44
CA GLU A 637 -43.00 21.57 16.65
C GLU A 637 -43.67 22.68 17.49
N ASN A 638 -44.27 22.34 18.63
CA ASN A 638 -44.90 23.32 19.52
C ASN A 638 -44.82 22.88 21.00
N PRO A 639 -43.69 23.16 21.69
CA PRO A 639 -43.45 22.72 23.06
C PRO A 639 -44.53 23.16 24.05
N LEU A 640 -45.05 24.39 23.90
CA LEU A 640 -46.11 24.92 24.77
C LEU A 640 -47.41 24.10 24.63
N SER A 641 -47.77 23.70 23.41
CA SER A 641 -48.93 22.86 23.15
C SER A 641 -48.76 21.45 23.71
N TRP A 642 -47.55 20.87 23.61
CA TRP A 642 -47.24 19.57 24.18
C TRP A 642 -47.28 19.58 25.71
N ILE A 643 -46.65 20.61 26.33
CA ILE A 643 -46.64 20.80 27.79
C ILE A 643 -48.07 20.96 28.32
N ARG A 644 -48.92 21.77 27.66
CA ARG A 644 -50.34 21.90 28.02
C ARG A 644 -51.06 20.56 27.98
N LYS A 645 -50.89 19.78 26.90
CA LYS A 645 -51.50 18.44 26.77
C LYS A 645 -51.03 17.48 27.87
N ARG A 646 -49.77 17.58 28.29
CA ARG A 646 -49.21 16.76 29.37
C ARG A 646 -49.74 17.16 30.75
N ILE A 647 -49.86 18.46 31.02
CA ILE A 647 -50.51 19.00 32.24
C ILE A 647 -51.95 18.48 32.33
N THR A 648 -52.72 18.59 31.24
CA THR A 648 -54.09 18.05 31.16
C THR A 648 -54.14 16.54 31.43
N THR A 649 -53.19 15.77 30.89
CA THR A 649 -53.16 14.30 31.05
C THR A 649 -52.84 13.86 32.49
N LEU A 650 -51.92 14.56 33.18
CA LEU A 650 -51.47 14.16 34.52
C LEU A 650 -52.30 14.73 35.66
N PHE A 651 -52.87 15.92 35.47
CA PHE A 651 -53.58 16.67 36.51
C PHE A 651 -55.09 16.84 36.20
N GLY A 652 -55.54 16.39 35.03
CA GLY A 652 -56.97 16.37 34.66
C GLY A 652 -57.58 17.75 34.43
N VAL A 653 -56.76 18.73 34.02
CA VAL A 653 -57.12 20.16 33.88
C VAL A 653 -57.39 20.57 32.44
#